data_AF-A0A3N5NV14-F1
#
_entry.id   AF-A0A3N5NV14-F1
#
_cell.length_a   1.000
_cell.length_b   1.000
_cell.length_c   1.000
_cell.angle_alpha   90.00
_cell.angle_beta   90.00
_cell.angle_gamma   90.00
#
_symmetry.space_group_name_H-M   'P 1'
#
loop_
_entity.id
_entity.type
_entity.pdbx_description
1 polymer ?
#
loop_
_entity_poly.entity_id
_entity_poly.type
_entity_poly.pdbx_seq_one_letter_code
_entity_poly.pdbx_strand_id
1 'polypeptide(L)'
;MPQLNAGNKIYQSERAEADAYPHRQRDLESAIVNLQLGPLAPRVREILDQHRAELPPVEGQTEEDRIWRLAMHRMDLRQYSISEDVVKASVDPEDDASPEDSQQYIRLDLKEPEPDVKEMAEQSTAEFQATNARLGLLMWGHKAFWHEDDANHDPAKWRQRLQEARTTDVESGTGGGHDLGRSGPGVVAAVCIRDHWEEMSGDERDWCLRVVCSEVEREADHWDFDARLQRNRMSADRPCAWVVPLLTGKPLNGVQASKVRRVFVLALTHAIDKVRQFAALGIGKHLWTADRNLTLHCVKAIATEATLVQKAVDAEKRRPYKKRRQRNEIEFEASALVRRRFSEANGIADDAYLTMDPTTWFEAEANGRILAILGQAPTEAIAIASFERLAHTLVRWWDADDDRRLDRRQGRPERNHETESALTDLLEDFLLRIPTEDAIRTVKPIIDAIDRHPREVRWILIGLIGVEDRQPNTPQFWSLWEQFAAGVQRATWFAQIDDEYSSGSEMISAIFLVTWWKEKVRHWRSLEGHAWHVHTLFEGLPASSIVLDNYLRFLYHIGEQSLPEAFIRVAQHLQEGDPKQMLKKSNTVFLLEVLLQRQVYGKPLELKRQSDLREAVLFLLDLLVENDSSAAFRMRDDFVTPVSIA
;
A
#
# COMPACT_ATOMS: atom_id res chain seq x y z
N MET A 1 9.93 -1.70 16.16
CA MET A 1 11.37 -1.74 15.81
C MET A 1 11.68 -3.14 15.28
N PRO A 2 12.26 -3.36 14.08
CA PRO A 2 12.70 -4.69 13.71
C PRO A 2 14.00 -5.01 14.47
N GLN A 3 13.96 -6.07 15.27
CA GLN A 3 15.16 -6.81 15.61
C GLN A 3 15.70 -7.43 14.31
N LEU A 4 16.91 -7.04 13.91
CA LEU A 4 17.67 -7.73 12.88
C LEU A 4 17.89 -9.18 13.35
N ASN A 5 17.03 -10.10 12.91
CA ASN A 5 17.19 -11.52 13.22
C ASN A 5 18.40 -12.07 12.46
N ALA A 6 19.53 -12.19 13.16
CA ALA A 6 20.80 -12.62 12.58
C ALA A 6 20.71 -13.96 11.83
N GLY A 7 19.79 -14.86 12.24
CA GLY A 7 19.56 -16.14 11.56
C GLY A 7 19.00 -15.99 10.14
N ASN A 8 18.11 -15.01 9.92
CA ASN A 8 17.61 -14.71 8.57
C ASN A 8 18.69 -14.12 7.66
N LYS A 9 19.65 -13.38 8.23
CA LYS A 9 20.75 -12.80 7.47
C LYS A 9 21.72 -13.87 6.95
N ILE A 10 22.03 -14.88 7.77
CA ILE A 10 22.85 -16.04 7.37
C ILE A 10 22.15 -16.84 6.28
N TYR A 11 20.85 -17.12 6.45
CA TYR A 11 20.08 -17.84 5.44
C TYR A 11 20.02 -17.08 4.10
N GLN A 12 19.81 -15.77 4.13
CA GLN A 12 19.80 -14.94 2.93
C GLN A 12 21.18 -14.84 2.27
N SER A 13 22.26 -14.76 3.05
CA SER A 13 23.63 -14.76 2.51
C SER A 13 24.01 -16.10 1.89
N GLU A 14 23.68 -17.22 2.52
CA GLU A 14 23.93 -18.56 1.93
C GLU A 14 23.17 -18.74 0.62
N ARG A 15 21.93 -18.27 0.53
CA ARG A 15 21.16 -18.32 -0.74
C ARG A 15 21.78 -17.43 -1.81
N ALA A 16 22.20 -16.21 -1.46
CA ALA A 16 22.88 -15.32 -2.40
C ALA A 16 24.22 -15.90 -2.90
N GLU A 17 25.01 -16.50 -2.02
CA GLU A 17 26.27 -17.19 -2.38
C GLU A 17 26.01 -18.41 -3.25
N ALA A 18 24.96 -19.19 -2.94
CA ALA A 18 24.62 -20.38 -3.71
C ALA A 18 24.06 -20.02 -5.10
N ASP A 19 23.23 -18.98 -5.21
CA ASP A 19 22.70 -18.49 -6.48
C ASP A 19 23.81 -17.87 -7.37
N ALA A 20 24.92 -17.42 -6.78
CA ALA A 20 26.09 -16.94 -7.51
C ALA A 20 26.93 -18.05 -8.17
N TYR A 21 26.66 -19.34 -7.90
CA TYR A 21 27.42 -20.41 -8.54
C TYR A 21 27.17 -20.45 -10.06
N PRO A 22 28.22 -20.57 -10.91
CA PRO A 22 28.09 -20.52 -12.38
C PRO A 22 27.11 -21.55 -12.97
N HIS A 23 26.97 -22.72 -12.34
CA HIS A 23 26.06 -23.77 -12.80
C HIS A 23 24.58 -23.53 -12.43
N ARG A 24 24.29 -22.61 -11.50
CA ARG A 24 22.92 -22.21 -11.12
C ARG A 24 22.36 -21.08 -11.96
N GLN A 25 23.20 -20.43 -12.76
CA GLN A 25 22.77 -19.44 -13.75
C GLN A 25 22.08 -20.07 -14.98
N ARG A 26 22.03 -21.41 -15.05
CA ARG A 26 21.40 -22.17 -16.14
C ARG A 26 20.43 -23.19 -15.56
N ASP A 27 19.34 -23.46 -16.28
CA ASP A 27 18.42 -24.53 -15.89
C ASP A 27 19.07 -25.92 -16.03
N LEU A 28 18.44 -26.92 -15.41
CA LEU A 28 18.97 -28.29 -15.36
C LEU A 28 19.04 -28.94 -16.74
N GLU A 29 18.06 -28.71 -17.61
CA GLU A 29 18.04 -29.26 -18.98
C GLU A 29 19.23 -28.72 -19.77
N SER A 30 19.44 -27.40 -19.74
CA SER A 30 20.58 -26.71 -20.34
C SER A 30 21.91 -27.19 -19.79
N ALA A 31 22.00 -27.47 -18.48
CA ALA A 31 23.21 -28.04 -17.88
C ALA A 31 23.50 -29.46 -18.43
N ILE A 32 22.48 -30.31 -18.53
CA ILE A 32 22.60 -31.68 -19.03
C ILE A 32 22.97 -31.72 -20.53
N VAL A 33 22.40 -30.81 -21.33
CA VAL A 33 22.77 -30.62 -22.74
C VAL A 33 24.25 -30.21 -22.84
N ASN A 34 24.68 -29.22 -22.06
CA ASN A 34 26.07 -28.73 -22.09
C ASN A 34 27.08 -29.81 -21.67
N LEU A 35 26.75 -30.68 -20.72
CA LEU A 35 27.63 -31.80 -20.32
C LEU A 35 27.90 -32.78 -21.46
N GLN A 36 26.99 -32.89 -22.43
CA GLN A 36 27.16 -33.73 -23.62
C GLN A 36 28.04 -33.13 -24.71
N LEU A 37 28.41 -31.85 -24.59
CA LEU A 37 29.43 -31.22 -25.44
C LEU A 37 30.86 -31.54 -24.95
N GLY A 38 30.99 -32.14 -23.76
CA GLY A 38 32.27 -32.50 -23.14
C GLY A 38 32.53 -34.01 -23.06
N PRO A 39 33.59 -34.42 -22.33
CA PRO A 39 33.99 -35.83 -22.21
C PRO A 39 32.99 -36.70 -21.44
N LEU A 40 32.01 -36.08 -20.76
CA LEU A 40 30.97 -36.78 -20.00
C LEU A 40 29.77 -37.22 -20.87
N ALA A 41 29.77 -36.89 -22.16
CA ALA A 41 28.68 -37.23 -23.07
C ALA A 41 28.23 -38.70 -23.06
N PRO A 42 29.14 -39.71 -23.07
CA PRO A 42 28.73 -41.11 -23.05
C PRO A 42 27.95 -41.47 -21.79
N ARG A 43 28.39 -40.96 -20.63
CA ARG A 43 27.76 -41.23 -19.34
C ARG A 43 26.39 -40.56 -19.20
N VAL A 44 26.25 -39.33 -19.70
CA VAL A 44 24.94 -38.64 -19.72
C VAL A 44 23.95 -39.39 -20.63
N ARG A 45 24.40 -39.83 -21.81
CA ARG A 45 23.57 -40.60 -22.75
C ARG A 45 23.11 -41.93 -22.15
N GLU A 46 23.99 -42.65 -21.45
CA GLU A 46 23.64 -43.89 -20.75
C GLU A 46 22.54 -43.68 -19.70
N ILE A 47 22.63 -42.59 -18.93
CA ILE A 47 21.61 -42.23 -17.93
C ILE A 47 20.27 -41.89 -18.62
N LEU A 48 20.29 -41.11 -19.70
CA LEU A 48 19.08 -40.79 -20.47
C LEU A 48 18.46 -42.03 -21.11
N ASP A 49 19.28 -42.96 -21.61
CA ASP A 49 18.82 -44.23 -22.19
C ASP A 49 18.20 -45.14 -21.12
N GLN A 50 18.76 -45.17 -19.91
CA GLN A 50 18.18 -45.88 -18.77
C GLN A 50 16.79 -45.33 -18.41
N HIS A 51 16.67 -44.00 -18.25
CA HIS A 51 15.38 -43.38 -17.94
C HIS A 51 14.34 -43.58 -19.05
N ARG A 52 14.76 -43.63 -20.32
CA ARG A 52 13.86 -43.95 -21.44
C ARG A 52 13.43 -45.41 -21.42
N ALA A 53 14.27 -46.33 -20.96
CA ALA A 53 13.94 -47.76 -20.84
C ALA A 53 13.02 -48.09 -19.65
N GLU A 54 13.03 -47.24 -18.61
CA GLU A 54 12.17 -47.37 -17.42
C GLU A 54 10.71 -46.92 -17.68
N LEU A 55 10.44 -46.23 -18.81
CA LEU A 55 9.10 -45.77 -19.15
C LEU A 55 8.16 -46.92 -19.56
N PRO A 56 6.87 -46.85 -19.19
CA PRO A 56 5.89 -47.84 -19.62
C PRO A 56 5.63 -47.75 -21.14
N PRO A 57 5.05 -48.82 -21.76
CA PRO A 57 4.64 -48.79 -23.16
C PRO A 57 3.70 -47.62 -23.46
N VAL A 58 3.78 -47.04 -24.67
CA VAL A 58 3.03 -45.83 -25.08
C VAL A 58 1.53 -45.93 -24.78
N GLU A 59 0.93 -47.11 -24.95
CA GLU A 59 -0.49 -47.38 -24.68
C GLU A 59 -0.88 -47.26 -23.19
N GLY A 60 0.09 -47.34 -22.28
CA GLY A 60 -0.09 -47.25 -20.82
C GLY A 60 0.53 -46.00 -20.18
N GLN A 61 0.99 -45.04 -20.98
CA GLN A 61 1.63 -43.81 -20.49
C GLN A 61 0.61 -42.76 -20.03
N THR A 62 0.89 -42.18 -18.86
CA THR A 62 0.20 -41.03 -18.28
C THR A 62 0.67 -39.71 -18.89
N GLU A 63 0.05 -38.59 -18.51
CA GLU A 63 0.50 -37.25 -18.90
C GLU A 63 1.90 -36.92 -18.32
N GLU A 64 2.20 -37.34 -17.08
CA GLU A 64 3.51 -37.16 -16.46
C GLU A 64 4.62 -37.87 -17.25
N ASP A 65 4.33 -39.07 -17.78
CA ASP A 65 5.26 -39.83 -18.63
C ASP A 65 5.57 -39.09 -19.95
N ARG A 66 4.58 -38.40 -20.53
CA ARG A 66 4.75 -37.60 -21.75
C ARG A 66 5.55 -36.33 -21.49
N ILE A 67 5.34 -35.67 -20.35
CA ILE A 67 6.15 -34.52 -19.91
C ILE A 67 7.61 -34.96 -19.72
N TRP A 68 7.85 -36.11 -19.10
CA TRP A 68 9.20 -36.66 -18.93
C TRP A 68 9.86 -37.02 -20.28
N ARG A 69 9.11 -37.60 -21.23
CA ARG A 69 9.58 -37.82 -22.61
C ARG A 69 9.99 -36.52 -23.30
N LEU A 70 9.21 -35.45 -23.13
CA LEU A 70 9.54 -34.13 -23.68
C LEU A 70 10.82 -33.55 -23.06
N ALA A 71 10.98 -33.65 -21.74
CA ALA A 71 12.19 -33.21 -21.04
C ALA A 71 13.41 -34.01 -21.50
N MET A 72 13.34 -35.34 -21.55
CA MET A 72 14.43 -36.18 -22.07
C MET A 72 14.78 -35.88 -23.52
N HIS A 73 13.77 -35.57 -24.34
CA HIS A 73 13.97 -35.17 -25.72
C HIS A 73 14.74 -33.83 -25.84
N ARG A 74 14.44 -32.84 -24.97
CA ARG A 74 15.20 -31.57 -24.87
C ARG A 74 16.60 -31.76 -24.28
N MET A 75 16.77 -32.73 -23.39
CA MET A 75 18.05 -32.99 -22.75
C MET A 75 19.03 -33.75 -23.65
N ASP A 76 18.59 -34.55 -24.62
CA ASP A 76 19.46 -35.44 -25.42
C ASP A 76 20.02 -34.74 -26.67
N LEU A 77 21.35 -34.54 -26.72
CA LEU A 77 22.02 -33.89 -27.85
C LEU A 77 21.83 -34.66 -29.18
N ARG A 78 21.52 -35.97 -29.14
CA ARG A 78 21.22 -36.78 -30.34
C ARG A 78 19.93 -36.34 -31.03
N GLN A 79 19.05 -35.62 -30.32
CA GLN A 79 17.81 -35.05 -30.84
C GLN A 79 17.99 -33.66 -31.45
N TYR A 80 19.21 -33.13 -31.52
CA TYR A 80 19.49 -31.87 -32.19
C TYR A 80 20.09 -32.10 -33.58
N SER A 81 19.77 -31.21 -34.51
CA SER A 81 20.41 -31.09 -35.83
C SER A 81 21.15 -29.77 -35.93
N ILE A 82 22.27 -29.78 -36.66
CA ILE A 82 23.02 -28.57 -36.98
C ILE A 82 22.33 -27.87 -38.14
N SER A 83 21.95 -26.60 -37.96
CA SER A 83 21.48 -25.77 -39.07
C SER A 83 22.68 -25.13 -39.80
N GLU A 84 22.70 -25.24 -41.13
CA GLU A 84 23.80 -24.76 -41.99
C GLU A 84 23.83 -23.22 -42.17
N ASP A 85 22.81 -22.51 -41.67
CA ASP A 85 22.77 -21.04 -41.70
C ASP A 85 23.72 -20.45 -40.65
N VAL A 86 24.86 -19.92 -41.11
CA VAL A 86 25.77 -19.11 -40.29
C VAL A 86 25.08 -17.80 -39.93
N VAL A 87 24.48 -17.73 -38.75
CA VAL A 87 23.96 -16.46 -38.22
C VAL A 87 25.15 -15.64 -37.72
N LYS A 88 25.39 -14.47 -38.34
CA LYS A 88 26.15 -13.40 -37.67
C LYS A 88 25.33 -13.01 -36.46
N ALA A 89 25.83 -13.27 -35.25
CA ALA A 89 25.15 -12.89 -34.03
C ALA A 89 24.79 -11.40 -34.11
N SER A 90 23.50 -11.07 -34.04
CA SER A 90 23.08 -9.78 -33.53
C SER A 90 23.39 -9.83 -32.04
N VAL A 91 24.52 -9.27 -31.65
CA VAL A 91 24.89 -9.13 -30.24
C VAL A 91 23.80 -8.31 -29.56
N ASP A 92 23.12 -8.91 -28.57
CA ASP A 92 22.30 -8.16 -27.63
C ASP A 92 23.21 -7.20 -26.84
N PRO A 93 22.80 -5.95 -26.56
CA PRO A 93 23.74 -4.87 -26.21
C PRO A 93 24.27 -4.90 -24.76
N GLU A 94 24.21 -6.03 -24.06
CA GLU A 94 24.52 -6.09 -22.62
C GLU A 94 25.81 -6.85 -22.26
N ASP A 95 26.49 -7.49 -23.21
CA ASP A 95 27.82 -8.08 -22.96
C ASP A 95 28.93 -7.22 -23.57
N ASP A 96 29.68 -6.57 -22.68
CA ASP A 96 30.80 -5.66 -22.94
C ASP A 96 32.06 -6.45 -23.38
N ALA A 97 31.93 -7.21 -24.46
CA ALA A 97 33.02 -8.01 -25.04
C ALA A 97 33.70 -7.27 -26.20
N SER A 98 35.01 -7.06 -26.03
CA SER A 98 35.93 -6.39 -26.96
C SER A 98 35.81 -6.88 -28.42
N PRO A 99 36.05 -6.03 -29.45
CA PRO A 99 35.74 -6.30 -30.85
C PRO A 99 36.85 -7.08 -31.59
N GLU A 100 37.32 -8.19 -31.02
CA GLU A 100 38.25 -9.12 -31.67
C GLU A 100 37.86 -10.57 -31.37
N ASP A 101 36.73 -11.02 -31.91
CA ASP A 101 36.53 -12.45 -32.22
C ASP A 101 35.37 -12.61 -33.21
N SER A 102 35.69 -12.88 -34.47
CA SER A 102 34.72 -13.38 -35.43
C SER A 102 34.40 -14.84 -35.12
N GLN A 103 33.72 -15.11 -34.01
CA GLN A 103 33.27 -16.46 -33.67
C GLN A 103 32.07 -16.84 -34.54
N GLN A 104 32.26 -17.87 -35.36
CA GLN A 104 31.15 -18.54 -36.06
C GLN A 104 30.40 -19.40 -35.04
N TYR A 105 29.13 -19.08 -34.79
CA TYR A 105 28.26 -19.87 -33.94
C TYR A 105 27.58 -20.99 -34.73
N ILE A 106 27.50 -22.18 -34.14
CA ILE A 106 26.73 -23.30 -34.67
C ILE A 106 25.37 -23.29 -33.98
N ARG A 107 24.29 -23.17 -34.76
CA ARG A 107 22.93 -23.29 -34.26
C ARG A 107 22.50 -24.76 -34.23
N LEU A 108 22.04 -25.21 -33.06
CA LEU A 108 21.47 -26.53 -32.85
C LEU A 108 19.94 -26.39 -32.77
N ASP A 109 19.23 -26.94 -33.74
CA ASP A 109 17.77 -26.98 -33.74
C ASP A 109 17.29 -28.36 -33.28
N LEU A 110 16.32 -28.37 -32.36
CA LEU A 110 15.74 -29.58 -31.82
C LEU A 110 14.84 -30.24 -32.87
N LYS A 111 14.97 -31.56 -33.06
CA LYS A 111 14.14 -32.36 -33.97
C LYS A 111 12.67 -32.36 -33.51
N GLU A 112 11.77 -32.76 -34.38
CA GLU A 112 10.37 -32.92 -33.98
C GLU A 112 10.21 -34.10 -33.01
N PRO A 113 9.51 -33.92 -31.88
CA PRO A 113 9.23 -35.00 -30.94
C PRO A 113 8.18 -35.99 -31.52
N GLU A 114 7.97 -37.10 -30.81
CA GLU A 114 6.97 -38.11 -31.16
C GLU A 114 5.54 -37.47 -31.24
N PRO A 115 4.65 -37.92 -32.17
CA PRO A 115 3.40 -37.20 -32.48
C PRO A 115 2.48 -36.92 -31.29
N ASP A 116 2.40 -37.86 -30.35
CA ASP A 116 1.60 -37.73 -29.12
C ASP A 116 2.17 -36.69 -28.15
N VAL A 117 3.50 -36.55 -28.12
CA VAL A 117 4.21 -35.53 -27.32
C VAL A 117 4.14 -34.16 -28.02
N LYS A 118 4.19 -34.13 -29.36
CA LYS A 118 4.00 -32.90 -30.16
C LYS A 118 2.61 -32.32 -29.96
N GLU A 119 1.56 -33.14 -30.07
CA GLU A 119 0.18 -32.71 -29.86
C GLU A 119 -0.04 -32.17 -28.44
N MET A 120 0.48 -32.86 -27.42
CA MET A 120 0.44 -32.39 -26.02
C MET A 120 1.14 -31.03 -25.85
N ALA A 121 2.32 -30.85 -26.45
CA ALA A 121 3.07 -29.60 -26.36
C ALA A 121 2.38 -28.44 -27.09
N GLU A 122 1.80 -28.70 -28.27
CA GLU A 122 1.02 -27.71 -29.04
C GLU A 122 -0.25 -27.30 -28.31
N GLN A 123 -1.00 -28.27 -27.74
CA GLN A 123 -2.17 -27.99 -26.92
C GLN A 123 -1.81 -27.14 -25.70
N SER A 124 -0.78 -27.55 -24.95
CA SER A 124 -0.30 -26.80 -23.78
C SER A 124 0.16 -25.38 -24.16
N THR A 125 0.84 -25.22 -25.30
CA THR A 125 1.25 -23.91 -25.82
C THR A 125 0.04 -23.05 -26.16
N ALA A 126 -0.98 -23.61 -26.81
CA ALA A 126 -2.21 -22.89 -27.15
C ALA A 126 -2.99 -22.46 -25.89
N GLU A 127 -3.12 -23.35 -24.90
CA GLU A 127 -3.75 -23.06 -23.60
C GLU A 127 -2.97 -21.99 -22.82
N PHE A 128 -1.63 -22.08 -22.82
CA PHE A 128 -0.76 -21.08 -22.20
C PHE A 128 -0.88 -19.71 -22.90
N GLN A 129 -0.88 -19.67 -24.24
CA GLN A 129 -1.07 -18.43 -25.00
C GLN A 129 -2.44 -17.80 -24.74
N ALA A 130 -3.52 -18.61 -24.70
CA ALA A 130 -4.86 -18.15 -24.37
C ALA A 130 -4.93 -17.57 -22.93
N THR A 131 -4.34 -18.27 -21.96
CA THR A 131 -4.28 -17.82 -20.57
C THR A 131 -3.46 -16.53 -20.43
N ASN A 132 -2.30 -16.46 -21.09
CA ASN A 132 -1.43 -15.29 -21.10
C ASN A 132 -2.11 -14.09 -21.76
N ALA A 133 -2.89 -14.29 -22.83
CA ALA A 133 -3.70 -13.24 -23.45
C ALA A 133 -4.77 -12.70 -22.49
N ARG A 134 -5.51 -13.58 -21.79
CA ARG A 134 -6.51 -13.17 -20.78
C ARG A 134 -5.87 -12.41 -19.61
N LEU A 135 -4.74 -12.89 -19.11
CA LEU A 135 -3.98 -12.21 -18.05
C LEU A 135 -3.43 -10.86 -18.53
N GLY A 136 -2.92 -10.79 -19.76
CA GLY A 136 -2.45 -9.56 -20.38
C GLY A 136 -3.56 -8.51 -20.48
N LEU A 137 -4.77 -8.92 -20.87
CA LEU A 137 -5.94 -8.04 -20.91
C LEU A 137 -6.34 -7.55 -19.52
N LEU A 138 -6.40 -8.44 -18.54
CA LEU A 138 -6.69 -8.10 -17.15
C LEU A 138 -5.66 -7.12 -16.58
N MET A 139 -4.37 -7.36 -16.84
CA MET A 139 -3.30 -6.52 -16.32
C MET A 139 -3.23 -5.16 -16.98
N TRP A 140 -3.47 -5.10 -18.30
CA TRP A 140 -3.66 -3.83 -18.97
C TRP A 140 -4.85 -3.07 -18.36
N GLY A 141 -5.99 -3.74 -18.15
CA GLY A 141 -7.20 -3.13 -17.59
C GLY A 141 -6.97 -2.53 -16.20
N HIS A 142 -6.30 -3.27 -15.29
CA HIS A 142 -6.02 -2.76 -13.94
C HIS A 142 -5.07 -1.57 -13.95
N LYS A 143 -3.98 -1.63 -14.73
CA LYS A 143 -3.04 -0.51 -14.86
C LYS A 143 -3.71 0.74 -15.41
N ALA A 144 -4.53 0.59 -16.46
CA ALA A 144 -5.32 1.70 -17.01
C ALA A 144 -6.31 2.25 -15.98
N PHE A 145 -6.98 1.37 -15.23
CA PHE A 145 -7.94 1.79 -14.21
C PHE A 145 -7.30 2.53 -13.04
N TRP A 146 -6.08 2.18 -12.63
CA TRP A 146 -5.42 2.88 -11.51
C TRP A 146 -4.51 4.03 -11.93
N HIS A 147 -4.41 4.31 -13.24
CA HIS A 147 -3.46 5.26 -13.81
C HIS A 147 -2.03 5.00 -13.34
N GLU A 148 -1.63 3.73 -13.38
CA GLU A 148 -0.25 3.34 -13.05
C GLU A 148 0.66 3.71 -14.23
N ASP A 149 1.64 4.59 -13.98
CA ASP A 149 2.67 4.96 -14.96
C ASP A 149 3.68 3.80 -15.11
N ASP A 150 3.56 3.05 -16.20
CA ASP A 150 4.47 1.96 -16.55
C ASP A 150 4.87 2.08 -18.03
N ALA A 151 6.18 1.99 -18.31
CA ALA A 151 6.74 2.01 -19.66
C ALA A 151 6.16 0.92 -20.57
N ASN A 152 5.63 -0.16 -19.99
CA ASN A 152 5.07 -1.30 -20.71
C ASN A 152 3.54 -1.25 -20.92
N HIS A 153 2.87 -0.15 -20.54
CA HIS A 153 1.43 0.02 -20.71
C HIS A 153 1.11 1.32 -21.49
N ASP A 154 0.36 1.18 -22.59
CA ASP A 154 -0.13 2.32 -23.38
C ASP A 154 -1.66 2.43 -23.25
N PRO A 155 -2.17 3.46 -22.52
CA PRO A 155 -3.61 3.72 -22.40
C PRO A 155 -4.30 4.05 -23.72
N ALA A 156 -3.57 4.57 -24.72
CA ALA A 156 -4.14 4.95 -26.02
C ALA A 156 -4.63 3.73 -26.83
N LYS A 157 -4.20 2.51 -26.47
CA LYS A 157 -4.62 1.25 -27.11
C LYS A 157 -5.99 0.75 -26.64
N TRP A 158 -6.78 1.56 -25.93
CA TRP A 158 -8.06 1.15 -25.37
C TRP A 158 -9.04 0.55 -26.40
N ARG A 159 -9.10 1.06 -27.65
CA ARG A 159 -9.98 0.50 -28.70
C ARG A 159 -9.59 -0.92 -29.08
N GLN A 160 -8.29 -1.18 -29.22
CA GLN A 160 -7.78 -2.53 -29.50
C GLN A 160 -8.16 -3.48 -28.36
N ARG A 161 -7.92 -3.06 -27.12
CA ARG A 161 -8.23 -3.86 -25.92
C ARG A 161 -9.72 -4.11 -25.74
N LEU A 162 -10.56 -3.14 -26.09
CA LEU A 162 -12.01 -3.31 -26.10
C LEU A 162 -12.44 -4.35 -27.13
N GLN A 163 -11.85 -4.36 -28.32
CA GLN A 163 -12.13 -5.39 -29.33
C GLN A 163 -11.68 -6.78 -28.86
N GLU A 164 -10.47 -6.90 -28.30
CA GLU A 164 -9.97 -8.15 -27.71
C GLU A 164 -10.90 -8.65 -26.60
N ALA A 165 -11.39 -7.75 -25.74
CA ALA A 165 -12.34 -8.07 -24.68
C ALA A 165 -13.70 -8.57 -25.20
N ARG A 166 -14.17 -8.02 -26.33
CA ARG A 166 -15.43 -8.43 -26.97
C ARG A 166 -15.34 -9.79 -27.64
N THR A 167 -14.16 -10.16 -28.13
CA THR A 167 -13.90 -11.47 -28.76
C THR A 167 -13.53 -12.54 -27.76
N THR A 168 -13.10 -12.15 -26.55
CA THR A 168 -12.84 -13.10 -25.46
C THR A 168 -14.17 -13.63 -24.97
N ASP A 169 -14.46 -14.88 -25.33
CA ASP A 169 -15.71 -15.54 -25.02
C ASP A 169 -15.90 -15.64 -23.49
N VAL A 170 -16.87 -14.89 -22.97
CA VAL A 170 -17.18 -14.80 -21.54
C VAL A 170 -17.93 -16.06 -21.05
N GLU A 171 -18.42 -16.90 -21.98
CA GLU A 171 -19.31 -18.03 -21.70
C GLU A 171 -18.62 -19.41 -21.74
N SER A 172 -17.41 -19.55 -22.28
CA SER A 172 -16.70 -20.85 -22.40
C SER A 172 -15.84 -21.25 -21.19
N GLY A 173 -16.29 -20.90 -19.98
CA GLY A 173 -15.67 -21.35 -18.74
C GLY A 173 -16.11 -22.77 -18.37
N THR A 174 -15.42 -23.80 -18.86
CA THR A 174 -15.55 -25.16 -18.36
C THR A 174 -15.08 -25.23 -16.91
N GLY A 175 -16.03 -25.09 -15.98
CA GLY A 175 -16.12 -25.56 -14.58
C GLY A 175 -14.94 -26.14 -13.77
N GLY A 176 -13.67 -25.84 -14.03
CA GLY A 176 -12.53 -26.38 -13.30
C GLY A 176 -11.43 -25.35 -13.06
N GLY A 177 -11.07 -25.15 -11.78
CA GLY A 177 -9.85 -24.49 -11.30
C GLY A 177 -9.61 -23.05 -11.77
N HIS A 178 -9.99 -22.07 -10.92
CA HIS A 178 -9.60 -20.64 -11.00
C HIS A 178 -9.27 -20.11 -12.42
N ASP A 179 -10.30 -19.70 -13.17
CA ASP A 179 -10.18 -19.10 -14.51
C ASP A 179 -9.37 -17.78 -14.47
N LEU A 180 -8.03 -17.92 -14.53
CA LEU A 180 -7.06 -16.84 -14.46
C LEU A 180 -7.30 -15.87 -15.63
N GLY A 181 -7.51 -14.60 -15.29
CA GLY A 181 -7.75 -13.55 -16.30
C GLY A 181 -9.21 -13.37 -16.73
N ARG A 182 -10.18 -14.16 -16.24
CA ARG A 182 -11.61 -14.03 -16.58
C ARG A 182 -12.18 -12.63 -16.37
N SER A 183 -11.64 -11.89 -15.40
CA SER A 183 -12.09 -10.52 -15.10
C SER A 183 -11.67 -9.49 -16.15
N GLY A 184 -10.80 -9.84 -17.11
CA GLY A 184 -10.27 -8.90 -18.10
C GLY A 184 -11.33 -8.06 -18.81
N PRO A 185 -12.36 -8.66 -19.44
CA PRO A 185 -13.41 -7.92 -20.13
C PRO A 185 -14.17 -6.93 -19.24
N GLY A 186 -14.46 -7.30 -17.99
CA GLY A 186 -15.16 -6.44 -17.05
C GLY A 186 -14.33 -5.22 -16.63
N VAL A 187 -13.03 -5.39 -16.39
CA VAL A 187 -12.14 -4.27 -16.06
C VAL A 187 -11.97 -3.33 -17.25
N VAL A 188 -11.81 -3.87 -18.47
CA VAL A 188 -11.73 -3.06 -19.70
C VAL A 188 -13.01 -2.27 -19.93
N ALA A 189 -14.18 -2.89 -19.76
CA ALA A 189 -15.47 -2.20 -19.88
C ALA A 189 -15.60 -1.03 -18.87
N ALA A 190 -15.13 -1.22 -17.63
CA ALA A 190 -15.11 -0.17 -16.62
C ALA A 190 -14.20 1.00 -17.02
N VAL A 191 -12.98 0.72 -17.51
CA VAL A 191 -12.05 1.74 -18.03
C VAL A 191 -12.69 2.53 -19.17
N CYS A 192 -13.26 1.83 -20.16
CA CYS A 192 -13.89 2.50 -21.31
C CYS A 192 -15.06 3.39 -20.90
N ILE A 193 -15.89 2.97 -19.93
CA ILE A 193 -16.98 3.80 -19.41
C ILE A 193 -16.47 5.05 -18.69
N ARG A 194 -15.40 4.92 -17.91
CA ARG A 194 -14.83 6.03 -17.14
C ARG A 194 -14.18 7.08 -18.05
N ASP A 195 -13.30 6.63 -18.94
CA ASP A 195 -12.37 7.52 -19.65
C ASP A 195 -12.81 7.85 -21.07
N HIS A 196 -13.53 6.94 -21.73
CA HIS A 196 -13.76 7.00 -23.18
C HIS A 196 -15.25 7.00 -23.57
N TRP A 197 -16.15 7.33 -22.65
CA TRP A 197 -17.60 7.31 -22.90
C TRP A 197 -18.02 8.06 -24.17
N GLU A 198 -17.53 9.29 -24.35
CA GLU A 198 -17.91 10.13 -25.49
C GLU A 198 -17.33 9.62 -26.83
N GLU A 199 -16.20 8.91 -26.80
CA GLU A 199 -15.51 8.39 -27.98
C GLU A 199 -16.09 7.05 -28.49
N MET A 200 -16.79 6.31 -27.62
CA MET A 200 -17.42 5.03 -27.95
C MET A 200 -18.67 5.21 -28.82
N SER A 201 -18.84 4.27 -29.75
CA SER A 201 -20.09 4.07 -30.51
C SER A 201 -21.23 3.57 -29.61
N GLY A 202 -22.48 3.65 -30.09
CA GLY A 202 -23.65 3.14 -29.37
C GLY A 202 -23.53 1.67 -28.99
N ASP A 203 -23.09 0.84 -29.95
CA ASP A 203 -22.91 -0.61 -29.74
C ASP A 203 -21.82 -0.92 -28.70
N GLU A 204 -20.73 -0.15 -28.69
CA GLU A 204 -19.66 -0.27 -27.70
C GLU A 204 -20.15 0.12 -26.31
N ARG A 205 -20.91 1.23 -26.19
CA ARG A 205 -21.54 1.64 -24.92
C ARG A 205 -22.50 0.58 -24.39
N ASP A 206 -23.33 0.01 -25.25
CA ASP A 206 -24.31 -1.02 -24.89
C ASP A 206 -23.64 -2.32 -24.43
N TRP A 207 -22.54 -2.71 -25.09
CA TRP A 207 -21.74 -3.85 -24.65
C TRP A 207 -21.10 -3.59 -23.28
N CYS A 208 -20.41 -2.46 -23.10
CA CYS A 208 -19.77 -2.10 -21.84
C CYS A 208 -20.79 -2.04 -20.68
N LEU A 209 -21.95 -1.40 -20.90
CA LEU A 209 -23.04 -1.32 -19.93
C LEU A 209 -23.51 -2.70 -19.48
N ARG A 210 -23.72 -3.61 -20.43
CA ARG A 210 -24.17 -4.98 -20.15
C ARG A 210 -23.13 -5.76 -19.34
N VAL A 211 -21.86 -5.68 -19.73
CA VAL A 211 -20.76 -6.35 -19.03
C VAL A 211 -20.63 -5.83 -17.60
N VAL A 212 -20.52 -4.51 -17.42
CA VAL A 212 -20.40 -3.89 -16.08
C VAL A 212 -21.58 -4.25 -15.18
N CYS A 213 -22.80 -4.20 -15.71
CA CYS A 213 -23.97 -4.61 -14.91
C CYS A 213 -23.92 -6.10 -14.55
N SER A 214 -23.55 -6.97 -15.50
CA SER A 214 -23.47 -8.41 -15.28
C SER A 214 -22.41 -8.79 -14.25
N GLU A 215 -21.26 -8.13 -14.26
CA GLU A 215 -20.18 -8.39 -13.30
C GLU A 215 -20.57 -8.03 -11.86
N VAL A 216 -21.36 -6.97 -11.67
CA VAL A 216 -21.87 -6.56 -10.35
C VAL A 216 -23.07 -7.41 -9.91
N GLU A 217 -23.89 -7.87 -10.85
CA GLU A 217 -25.01 -8.78 -10.55
C GLU A 217 -24.53 -10.19 -10.17
N ARG A 218 -23.36 -10.60 -10.69
CA ARG A 218 -22.72 -11.89 -10.41
C ARG A 218 -22.30 -11.94 -8.93
N GLU A 219 -22.86 -12.88 -8.17
CA GLU A 219 -22.63 -13.06 -6.72
C GLU A 219 -23.27 -11.98 -5.80
N ALA A 220 -24.17 -11.12 -6.30
CA ALA A 220 -24.76 -10.05 -5.49
C ALA A 220 -25.56 -10.54 -4.26
N ASP A 221 -26.05 -11.78 -4.33
CA ASP A 221 -26.81 -12.47 -3.29
C ASP A 221 -26.14 -13.78 -2.82
N HIS A 222 -24.88 -14.00 -3.16
CA HIS A 222 -24.14 -15.15 -2.67
C HIS A 222 -23.42 -14.81 -1.36
N TRP A 223 -24.15 -15.02 -0.26
CA TRP A 223 -23.70 -14.71 1.11
C TRP A 223 -22.92 -15.86 1.73
N ASP A 224 -21.87 -16.32 1.05
CA ASP A 224 -20.91 -17.29 1.59
C ASP A 224 -19.76 -16.57 2.34
N PHE A 225 -19.33 -17.10 3.48
CA PHE A 225 -18.35 -16.46 4.34
C PHE A 225 -16.99 -16.28 3.64
N ASP A 226 -16.51 -17.30 2.94
CA ASP A 226 -15.20 -17.29 2.30
C ASP A 226 -15.16 -16.36 1.07
N ALA A 227 -16.25 -16.28 0.32
CA ALA A 227 -16.39 -15.35 -0.81
C ALA A 227 -16.40 -13.88 -0.37
N ARG A 228 -16.93 -13.58 0.82
CA ARG A 228 -17.05 -12.21 1.36
C ARG A 228 -15.74 -11.61 1.85
N LEU A 229 -14.89 -12.45 2.42
CA LEU A 229 -13.56 -12.04 2.90
C LEU A 229 -12.54 -11.88 1.76
N GLN A 230 -12.92 -12.14 0.50
CA GLN A 230 -12.03 -11.97 -0.64
C GLN A 230 -11.58 -10.52 -0.81
N ARG A 231 -10.32 -10.24 -0.46
CA ARG A 231 -9.67 -8.93 -0.66
C ARG A 231 -8.98 -8.79 -2.00
N ASN A 232 -9.09 -9.78 -2.87
CA ASN A 232 -8.44 -9.78 -4.17
C ASN A 232 -8.88 -8.56 -5.00
N ARG A 233 -7.98 -7.61 -5.24
CA ARG A 233 -8.27 -6.41 -6.04
C ARG A 233 -8.54 -6.73 -7.51
N MET A 234 -8.20 -7.94 -7.97
CA MET A 234 -8.13 -8.30 -9.38
C MET A 234 -9.47 -8.63 -10.04
N SER A 235 -10.54 -8.81 -9.27
CA SER A 235 -11.85 -9.18 -9.84
C SER A 235 -12.60 -7.97 -10.40
N ALA A 236 -13.31 -8.19 -11.52
CA ALA A 236 -13.97 -7.15 -12.31
C ALA A 236 -15.16 -6.46 -11.60
N ASP A 237 -15.87 -7.17 -10.73
CA ASP A 237 -16.97 -6.65 -9.91
C ASP A 237 -16.63 -5.33 -9.19
N ARG A 238 -15.39 -5.16 -8.74
CA ARG A 238 -14.88 -3.99 -8.00
C ARG A 238 -14.79 -2.73 -8.88
N PRO A 239 -13.97 -2.67 -9.96
CA PRO A 239 -13.96 -1.52 -10.84
C PRO A 239 -15.32 -1.28 -11.51
N CYS A 240 -16.09 -2.35 -11.79
CA CYS A 240 -17.46 -2.23 -12.28
C CYS A 240 -18.36 -1.49 -11.28
N ALA A 241 -18.37 -1.87 -10.00
CA ALA A 241 -19.14 -1.18 -8.97
C ALA A 241 -18.73 0.27 -8.76
N TRP A 242 -17.45 0.60 -8.96
CA TRP A 242 -16.97 1.98 -8.89
C TRP A 242 -17.51 2.87 -10.02
N VAL A 243 -17.69 2.34 -11.24
CA VAL A 243 -18.22 3.12 -12.38
C VAL A 243 -19.75 3.17 -12.45
N VAL A 244 -20.47 2.28 -11.76
CA VAL A 244 -21.95 2.28 -11.78
C VAL A 244 -22.57 3.62 -11.34
N PRO A 245 -22.09 4.30 -10.27
CA PRO A 245 -22.54 5.64 -9.90
C PRO A 245 -22.31 6.69 -11.00
N LEU A 246 -21.25 6.58 -11.81
CA LEU A 246 -21.03 7.49 -12.94
C LEU A 246 -22.12 7.34 -14.01
N LEU A 247 -22.58 6.10 -14.25
CA LEU A 247 -23.60 5.80 -15.27
C LEU A 247 -24.96 6.42 -14.97
N THR A 248 -25.30 6.71 -13.70
CA THR A 248 -26.59 7.34 -13.38
C THR A 248 -26.69 8.77 -13.92
N GLY A 249 -25.54 9.43 -14.17
CA GLY A 249 -25.46 10.76 -14.78
C GLY A 249 -25.33 10.75 -16.31
N LYS A 250 -25.27 9.57 -16.95
CA LYS A 250 -25.08 9.44 -18.40
C LYS A 250 -26.42 9.40 -19.15
N PRO A 251 -26.46 9.82 -20.43
CA PRO A 251 -27.67 9.72 -21.26
C PRO A 251 -27.93 8.25 -21.61
N LEU A 252 -28.93 7.65 -20.96
CA LEU A 252 -29.33 6.26 -21.13
C LEU A 252 -30.80 6.16 -21.56
N ASN A 253 -31.15 5.12 -22.32
CA ASN A 253 -32.57 4.84 -22.61
C ASN A 253 -33.30 4.32 -21.36
N GLY A 254 -34.64 4.31 -21.36
CA GLY A 254 -35.43 3.98 -20.16
C GLY A 254 -35.16 2.59 -19.58
N VAL A 255 -34.87 1.60 -20.42
CA VAL A 255 -34.55 0.22 -19.99
C VAL A 255 -33.16 0.17 -19.35
N GLN A 256 -32.17 0.79 -20.01
CA GLN A 256 -30.80 0.90 -19.49
C GLN A 256 -30.75 1.67 -18.17
N ALA A 257 -31.42 2.82 -18.09
CA ALA A 257 -31.50 3.62 -16.87
C ALA A 257 -32.11 2.83 -15.71
N SER A 258 -33.18 2.07 -15.97
CA SER A 258 -33.81 1.20 -14.96
C SER A 258 -32.87 0.09 -14.49
N LYS A 259 -32.14 -0.54 -15.43
CA LYS A 259 -31.14 -1.57 -15.10
C LYS A 259 -30.01 -0.99 -14.26
N VAL A 260 -29.43 0.13 -14.68
CA VAL A 260 -28.35 0.81 -13.95
C VAL A 260 -28.80 1.21 -12.54
N ARG A 261 -30.02 1.75 -12.37
CA ARG A 261 -30.57 2.05 -11.03
C ARG A 261 -30.67 0.81 -10.15
N ARG A 262 -31.12 -0.32 -10.69
CA ARG A 262 -31.17 -1.59 -9.95
C ARG A 262 -29.76 -2.04 -9.54
N VAL A 263 -28.82 -2.08 -10.48
CA VAL A 263 -27.43 -2.50 -10.23
C VAL A 263 -26.73 -1.57 -9.24
N PHE A 264 -27.01 -0.27 -9.29
CA PHE A 264 -26.49 0.71 -8.35
C PHE A 264 -26.86 0.37 -6.90
N VAL A 265 -28.14 0.08 -6.64
CA VAL A 265 -28.60 -0.29 -5.30
C VAL A 265 -28.07 -1.68 -4.90
N LEU A 266 -27.93 -2.60 -5.85
CA LEU A 266 -27.27 -3.90 -5.62
C LEU A 266 -25.80 -3.71 -5.20
N ALA A 267 -25.04 -2.87 -5.89
CA ALA A 267 -23.62 -2.60 -5.58
C ALA A 267 -23.46 -2.04 -4.16
N LEU A 268 -24.36 -1.13 -3.74
CA LEU A 268 -24.38 -0.54 -2.41
C LEU A 268 -24.59 -1.57 -1.29
N THR A 269 -25.35 -2.63 -1.59
CA THR A 269 -25.81 -3.65 -0.63
C THR A 269 -25.31 -5.06 -1.00
N HIS A 270 -24.23 -5.16 -1.77
CA HIS A 270 -23.72 -6.39 -2.38
C HIS A 270 -23.18 -7.38 -1.35
N ALA A 271 -23.30 -8.70 -1.50
CA ALA A 271 -22.78 -9.64 -0.48
C ALA A 271 -21.28 -9.45 -0.15
N ILE A 272 -20.45 -9.16 -1.16
CA ILE A 272 -19.00 -8.91 -1.05
C ILE A 272 -18.69 -7.48 -0.57
N ASP A 273 -17.96 -7.34 0.54
CA ASP A 273 -17.63 -6.04 1.13
C ASP A 273 -16.74 -5.15 0.27
N LYS A 274 -15.84 -5.74 -0.53
CA LYS A 274 -15.01 -4.96 -1.48
C LYS A 274 -15.84 -4.32 -2.59
N VAL A 275 -16.90 -4.97 -3.07
CA VAL A 275 -17.81 -4.37 -4.07
C VAL A 275 -18.52 -3.17 -3.45
N ARG A 276 -19.02 -3.29 -2.21
CA ARG A 276 -19.61 -2.18 -1.45
C ARG A 276 -18.63 -1.01 -1.26
N GLN A 277 -17.38 -1.30 -0.94
CA GLN A 277 -16.33 -0.29 -0.78
C GLN A 277 -16.08 0.48 -2.08
N PHE A 278 -15.95 -0.22 -3.21
CA PHE A 278 -15.75 0.41 -4.52
C PHE A 278 -16.98 1.21 -4.97
N ALA A 279 -18.19 0.71 -4.71
CA ALA A 279 -19.42 1.46 -4.95
C ALA A 279 -19.45 2.76 -4.14
N ALA A 280 -19.09 2.74 -2.86
CA ALA A 280 -19.01 3.93 -2.01
C ALA A 280 -17.98 4.95 -2.54
N LEU A 281 -16.80 4.49 -2.96
CA LEU A 281 -15.78 5.35 -3.59
C LEU A 281 -16.30 5.97 -4.89
N GLY A 282 -17.00 5.21 -5.73
CA GLY A 282 -17.62 5.70 -6.96
C GLY A 282 -18.72 6.74 -6.71
N ILE A 283 -19.56 6.51 -5.68
CA ILE A 283 -20.59 7.46 -5.23
C ILE A 283 -19.93 8.78 -4.84
N GLY A 284 -18.93 8.73 -3.96
CA GLY A 284 -18.18 9.90 -3.54
C GLY A 284 -17.52 10.63 -4.72
N LYS A 285 -16.94 9.91 -5.68
CA LYS A 285 -16.26 10.54 -6.81
C LYS A 285 -17.20 11.21 -7.80
N HIS A 286 -18.38 10.64 -8.06
CA HIS A 286 -19.20 11.00 -9.21
C HIS A 286 -20.55 11.63 -8.88
N LEU A 287 -21.16 11.31 -7.73
CA LEU A 287 -22.54 11.72 -7.46
C LEU A 287 -22.67 13.07 -6.78
N TRP A 288 -21.66 13.59 -6.10
CA TRP A 288 -21.77 14.91 -5.46
C TRP A 288 -22.10 16.03 -6.46
N THR A 289 -21.51 16.00 -7.65
CA THR A 289 -21.77 16.98 -8.71
C THR A 289 -23.03 16.67 -9.51
N ALA A 290 -23.39 15.39 -9.65
CA ALA A 290 -24.53 14.96 -10.46
C ALA A 290 -25.87 15.00 -9.70
N ASP A 291 -25.90 14.48 -8.47
CA ASP A 291 -27.08 14.41 -7.62
C ASP A 291 -26.69 14.33 -6.13
N ARG A 292 -26.61 15.50 -5.49
CA ARG A 292 -26.35 15.65 -4.06
C ARG A 292 -27.38 14.91 -3.19
N ASN A 293 -28.65 14.92 -3.59
CA ASN A 293 -29.72 14.32 -2.78
C ASN A 293 -29.63 12.79 -2.80
N LEU A 294 -29.38 12.20 -3.97
CA LEU A 294 -29.13 10.77 -4.10
C LEU A 294 -27.88 10.35 -3.32
N THR A 295 -26.82 11.17 -3.33
CA THR A 295 -25.60 10.90 -2.55
C THR A 295 -25.90 10.80 -1.05
N LEU A 296 -26.64 11.76 -0.50
CA LEU A 296 -27.07 11.74 0.91
C LEU A 296 -28.04 10.60 1.20
N HIS A 297 -28.90 10.24 0.24
CA HIS A 297 -29.78 9.07 0.37
C HIS A 297 -28.99 7.76 0.48
N CYS A 298 -27.88 7.62 -0.26
CA CYS A 298 -26.98 6.48 -0.14
C CYS A 298 -26.33 6.41 1.24
N VAL A 299 -25.87 7.54 1.79
CA VAL A 299 -25.33 7.62 3.15
C VAL A 299 -26.36 7.11 4.18
N LYS A 300 -27.61 7.58 4.08
CA LYS A 300 -28.70 7.14 4.95
C LYS A 300 -29.03 5.65 4.78
N ALA A 301 -28.99 5.14 3.55
CA ALA A 301 -29.26 3.74 3.24
C ALA A 301 -28.19 2.81 3.85
N ILE A 302 -26.90 3.14 3.71
CA ILE A 302 -25.80 2.40 4.34
C ILE A 302 -25.96 2.38 5.86
N ALA A 303 -26.25 3.54 6.47
CA ALA A 303 -26.47 3.65 7.91
C ALA A 303 -27.68 2.81 8.38
N THR A 304 -28.75 2.82 7.60
CA THR A 304 -29.97 2.03 7.88
C THR A 304 -29.67 0.54 7.85
N GLU A 305 -28.97 0.05 6.82
CA GLU A 305 -28.58 -1.35 6.71
C GLU A 305 -27.76 -1.79 7.93
N ALA A 306 -26.71 -1.02 8.26
CA ALA A 306 -25.82 -1.33 9.36
C ALA A 306 -26.55 -1.37 10.72
N THR A 307 -27.42 -0.40 10.95
CA THR A 307 -28.25 -0.34 12.16
C THR A 307 -29.20 -1.54 12.28
N LEU A 308 -29.78 -1.99 11.17
CA LEU A 308 -30.64 -3.19 11.14
C LEU A 308 -29.84 -4.44 11.48
N VAL A 309 -28.66 -4.60 10.89
CA VAL A 309 -27.77 -5.73 11.16
C VAL A 309 -27.32 -5.73 12.62
N GLN A 310 -26.85 -4.59 13.13
CA GLN A 310 -26.39 -4.45 14.52
C GLN A 310 -27.50 -4.81 15.52
N LYS A 311 -28.71 -4.26 15.34
CA LYS A 311 -29.88 -4.57 16.20
C LYS A 311 -30.25 -6.06 16.16
N ALA A 312 -30.23 -6.67 14.98
CA ALA A 312 -30.54 -8.09 14.83
C ALA A 312 -29.46 -8.97 15.51
N VAL A 313 -28.18 -8.68 15.30
CA VAL A 313 -27.07 -9.39 15.93
C VAL A 313 -27.12 -9.27 17.46
N ASP A 314 -27.39 -8.08 17.99
CA ASP A 314 -27.51 -7.88 19.44
C ASP A 314 -28.71 -8.60 20.04
N ALA A 315 -29.82 -8.72 19.30
CA ALA A 315 -30.95 -9.55 19.70
C ALA A 315 -30.56 -11.05 19.72
N GLU A 316 -29.77 -11.53 18.74
CA GLU A 316 -29.28 -12.91 18.70
C GLU A 316 -28.28 -13.22 19.83
N LYS A 317 -27.46 -12.25 20.27
CA LYS A 317 -26.55 -12.45 21.42
C LYS A 317 -27.29 -12.89 22.70
N ARG A 318 -28.54 -12.45 22.88
CA ARG A 318 -29.40 -12.83 24.01
C ARG A 318 -29.95 -14.26 23.90
N ARG A 319 -29.87 -14.89 22.72
CA ARG A 319 -30.34 -16.25 22.48
C ARG A 319 -29.26 -17.29 22.78
N PRO A 320 -29.65 -18.53 23.16
CA PRO A 320 -28.70 -19.64 23.29
C PRO A 320 -27.92 -19.86 21.99
N TYR A 321 -26.61 -20.10 22.08
CA TYR A 321 -25.69 -20.17 20.94
C TYR A 321 -26.21 -21.05 19.78
N LYS A 322 -26.70 -22.26 20.09
CA LYS A 322 -27.22 -23.21 19.08
C LYS A 322 -28.52 -22.79 18.39
N LYS A 323 -29.22 -21.77 18.92
CA LYS A 323 -30.47 -21.23 18.37
C LYS A 323 -30.26 -19.87 17.69
N ARG A 324 -29.01 -19.39 17.62
CA ARG A 324 -28.70 -18.12 16.98
C ARG A 324 -28.78 -18.28 15.48
N ARG A 325 -29.39 -17.28 14.84
CA ARG A 325 -29.37 -17.16 13.38
C ARG A 325 -27.96 -16.92 12.89
N GLN A 326 -27.65 -17.39 11.68
CA GLN A 326 -26.37 -17.11 11.07
C GLN A 326 -26.28 -15.63 10.67
N ARG A 327 -25.08 -15.06 10.77
CA ARG A 327 -24.82 -13.65 10.42
C ARG A 327 -25.21 -13.34 8.97
N ASN A 328 -24.89 -14.25 8.05
CA ASN A 328 -25.15 -14.09 6.62
C ASN A 328 -26.64 -13.93 6.31
N GLU A 329 -27.51 -14.65 7.02
CA GLU A 329 -28.97 -14.51 6.87
C GLU A 329 -29.45 -13.11 7.31
N ILE A 330 -28.90 -12.60 8.42
CA ILE A 330 -29.28 -11.30 8.97
C ILE A 330 -28.88 -10.17 8.01
N GLU A 331 -27.66 -10.21 7.48
CA GLU A 331 -27.18 -9.19 6.54
C GLU A 331 -27.89 -9.26 5.19
N PHE A 332 -28.22 -10.46 4.70
CA PHE A 332 -29.06 -10.62 3.52
C PHE A 332 -30.45 -9.98 3.71
N GLU A 333 -31.13 -10.27 4.83
CA GLU A 333 -32.45 -9.68 5.13
C GLU A 333 -32.41 -8.16 5.23
N ALA A 334 -31.40 -7.61 5.91
CA ALA A 334 -31.19 -6.17 6.02
C ALA A 334 -30.95 -5.55 4.64
N SER A 335 -30.08 -6.16 3.82
CA SER A 335 -29.79 -5.72 2.45
C SER A 335 -31.03 -5.76 1.57
N ALA A 336 -31.80 -6.86 1.59
CA ALA A 336 -33.03 -7.02 0.82
C ALA A 336 -34.11 -6.02 1.25
N LEU A 337 -34.18 -5.66 2.53
CA LEU A 337 -35.09 -4.63 3.02
C LEU A 337 -34.69 -3.25 2.48
N VAL A 338 -33.42 -2.86 2.58
CA VAL A 338 -32.93 -1.59 2.07
C VAL A 338 -33.11 -1.49 0.56
N ARG A 339 -32.79 -2.54 -0.21
CA ARG A 339 -33.00 -2.58 -1.66
C ARG A 339 -34.44 -2.29 -2.07
N ARG A 340 -35.42 -2.88 -1.38
CA ARG A 340 -36.85 -2.66 -1.65
C ARG A 340 -37.27 -1.22 -1.34
N ARG A 341 -36.84 -0.69 -0.20
CA ARG A 341 -37.24 0.64 0.28
C ARG A 341 -36.45 1.79 -0.32
N PHE A 342 -35.33 1.51 -1.00
CA PHE A 342 -34.43 2.55 -1.51
C PHE A 342 -35.14 3.55 -2.43
N SER A 343 -36.07 3.07 -3.28
CA SER A 343 -36.80 3.91 -4.23
C SER A 343 -38.15 4.44 -3.69
N GLU A 344 -38.56 4.02 -2.49
CA GLU A 344 -39.82 4.44 -1.88
C GLU A 344 -39.66 5.84 -1.26
N ALA A 345 -40.67 6.70 -1.44
CA ALA A 345 -40.71 7.98 -0.74
C ALA A 345 -40.74 7.75 0.77
N ASN A 346 -39.77 8.33 1.50
CA ASN A 346 -39.55 8.10 2.94
C ASN A 346 -39.26 6.64 3.34
N GLY A 347 -38.83 5.80 2.38
CA GLY A 347 -38.47 4.40 2.66
C GLY A 347 -37.22 4.24 3.52
N ILE A 348 -36.36 5.26 3.53
CA ILE A 348 -35.16 5.40 4.36
C ILE A 348 -35.33 6.61 5.26
N ALA A 349 -35.06 6.46 6.56
CA ALA A 349 -35.24 7.53 7.54
C ALA A 349 -34.22 8.67 7.32
N ASP A 350 -34.68 9.91 7.47
CA ASP A 350 -33.83 11.09 7.23
C ASP A 350 -32.72 11.26 8.26
N ASP A 351 -32.94 10.80 9.49
CA ASP A 351 -32.01 10.85 10.62
C ASP A 351 -31.17 9.57 10.77
N ALA A 352 -31.29 8.60 9.84
CA ALA A 352 -30.65 7.28 9.95
C ALA A 352 -29.16 7.37 10.29
N TYR A 353 -28.41 8.23 9.61
CA TYR A 353 -26.98 8.41 9.87
C TYR A 353 -26.66 9.09 11.21
N LEU A 354 -27.51 10.01 11.67
CA LEU A 354 -27.34 10.68 12.96
C LEU A 354 -27.60 9.72 14.13
N THR A 355 -28.57 8.82 13.97
CA THR A 355 -28.95 7.84 15.01
C THR A 355 -28.05 6.61 15.08
N MET A 356 -27.23 6.38 14.05
CA MET A 356 -26.21 5.32 14.02
C MET A 356 -25.24 5.48 15.22
N ASP A 357 -24.70 4.42 15.77
CA ASP A 357 -23.63 4.39 16.76
C ASP A 357 -22.34 3.83 16.13
N PRO A 358 -21.39 4.70 15.74
CA PRO A 358 -20.18 4.30 15.03
C PRO A 358 -19.17 3.63 15.96
N THR A 359 -19.47 3.49 17.25
CA THR A 359 -18.61 2.76 18.21
C THR A 359 -18.81 1.25 18.14
N THR A 360 -19.90 0.79 17.52
CA THR A 360 -20.25 -0.63 17.38
C THR A 360 -19.64 -1.26 16.12
N TRP A 361 -19.43 -2.58 16.11
CA TRP A 361 -18.69 -3.27 15.04
C TRP A 361 -19.22 -3.01 13.63
N PHE A 362 -20.50 -3.31 13.39
CA PHE A 362 -21.09 -3.25 12.06
C PHE A 362 -21.30 -1.82 11.57
N GLU A 363 -21.65 -0.94 12.50
CA GLU A 363 -21.90 0.46 12.19
C GLU A 363 -20.58 1.23 12.00
N ALA A 364 -19.49 0.83 12.67
CA ALA A 364 -18.14 1.34 12.39
C ALA A 364 -17.65 0.96 10.98
N GLU A 365 -17.79 -0.31 10.58
CA GLU A 365 -17.44 -0.76 9.23
C GLU A 365 -18.25 -0.01 8.16
N ALA A 366 -19.55 0.20 8.41
CA ALA A 366 -20.41 1.00 7.55
C ALA A 366 -20.01 2.48 7.54
N ASN A 367 -19.60 3.04 8.69
CA ASN A 367 -19.13 4.41 8.79
C ASN A 367 -17.88 4.64 7.93
N GLY A 368 -16.98 3.65 7.80
CA GLY A 368 -15.85 3.72 6.86
C GLY A 368 -16.29 3.96 5.42
N ARG A 369 -17.34 3.27 4.95
CA ARG A 369 -17.91 3.49 3.61
C ARG A 369 -18.60 4.85 3.49
N ILE A 370 -19.33 5.27 4.53
CA ILE A 370 -20.00 6.57 4.56
C ILE A 370 -18.97 7.72 4.51
N LEU A 371 -17.91 7.65 5.31
CA LEU A 371 -16.87 8.67 5.33
C LEU A 371 -16.05 8.67 4.05
N ALA A 372 -15.89 7.53 3.36
CA ALA A 372 -15.31 7.52 2.02
C ALA A 372 -16.16 8.30 1.00
N ILE A 373 -17.50 8.30 1.14
CA ILE A 373 -18.41 9.12 0.33
C ILE A 373 -18.32 10.60 0.74
N LEU A 374 -18.51 10.89 2.03
CA LEU A 374 -18.54 12.25 2.58
C LEU A 374 -17.20 12.96 2.43
N GLY A 375 -16.10 12.22 2.53
CA GLY A 375 -14.75 12.73 2.38
C GLY A 375 -14.49 13.35 1.01
N GLN A 376 -15.25 13.00 -0.03
CA GLN A 376 -15.13 13.61 -1.36
C GLN A 376 -15.81 14.99 -1.48
N ALA A 377 -16.51 15.45 -0.44
CA ALA A 377 -17.15 16.77 -0.38
C ALA A 377 -16.68 17.57 0.85
N PRO A 378 -15.42 18.05 0.87
CA PRO A 378 -14.82 18.73 2.03
C PRO A 378 -15.51 20.04 2.44
N THR A 379 -16.34 20.63 1.58
CA THR A 379 -17.09 21.85 1.87
C THR A 379 -18.49 21.61 2.43
N GLU A 380 -18.95 20.36 2.46
CA GLU A 380 -20.28 20.03 2.97
C GLU A 380 -20.28 20.00 4.49
N ALA A 381 -21.21 20.73 5.11
CA ALA A 381 -21.32 20.79 6.57
C ALA A 381 -21.53 19.42 7.22
N ILE A 382 -22.26 18.52 6.54
CA ILE A 382 -22.46 17.15 7.01
C ILE A 382 -21.15 16.36 6.99
N ALA A 383 -20.27 16.56 6.00
CA ALA A 383 -18.98 15.88 5.95
C ALA A 383 -18.10 16.32 7.13
N ILE A 384 -17.95 17.64 7.34
CA ILE A 384 -17.18 18.20 8.45
C ILE A 384 -17.69 17.67 9.80
N ALA A 385 -19.00 17.74 10.05
CA ALA A 385 -19.60 17.23 11.28
C ALA A 385 -19.38 15.70 11.47
N SER A 386 -19.32 14.95 10.38
CA SER A 386 -19.10 13.50 10.42
C SER A 386 -17.67 13.13 10.79
N PHE A 387 -16.68 13.88 10.29
CA PHE A 387 -15.28 13.71 10.65
C PHE A 387 -14.98 14.22 12.06
N GLU A 388 -15.65 15.28 12.52
CA GLU A 388 -15.60 15.72 13.93
C GLU A 388 -16.12 14.61 14.87
N ARG A 389 -17.26 13.99 14.51
CA ARG A 389 -17.78 12.83 15.21
C ARG A 389 -16.83 11.62 15.16
N LEU A 390 -16.11 11.42 14.05
CA LEU A 390 -15.10 10.37 13.96
C LEU A 390 -13.95 10.61 14.95
N ALA A 391 -13.41 11.83 15.04
CA ALA A 391 -12.33 12.15 15.98
C ALA A 391 -12.72 11.81 17.43
N HIS A 392 -13.95 12.16 17.83
CA HIS A 392 -14.49 11.76 19.13
C HIS A 392 -14.65 10.23 19.28
N THR A 393 -15.04 9.54 18.21
CA THR A 393 -15.21 8.07 18.22
C THR A 393 -13.88 7.35 18.41
N LEU A 394 -12.81 7.80 17.74
CA LEU A 394 -11.46 7.25 17.90
C LEU A 394 -10.98 7.39 19.35
N VAL A 395 -11.11 8.57 19.95
CA VAL A 395 -10.73 8.81 21.35
C VAL A 395 -11.53 7.92 22.31
N ARG A 396 -12.83 7.77 22.09
CA ARG A 396 -13.67 6.86 22.89
C ARG A 396 -13.23 5.40 22.79
N TRP A 397 -12.74 4.96 21.64
CA TRP A 397 -12.21 3.62 21.49
C TRP A 397 -10.90 3.43 22.27
N TRP A 398 -10.02 4.43 22.26
CA TRP A 398 -8.78 4.40 23.05
C TRP A 398 -9.09 4.37 24.55
N ASP A 399 -9.98 5.23 25.02
CA ASP A 399 -10.45 5.25 26.42
C ASP A 399 -11.05 3.90 26.85
N ALA A 400 -11.86 3.29 25.98
CA ALA A 400 -12.48 2.01 26.27
C ALA A 400 -11.52 0.81 26.23
N ASP A 401 -10.36 0.92 25.56
CA ASP A 401 -9.30 -0.10 25.58
C ASP A 401 -8.49 -0.04 26.88
N ASP A 402 -8.13 1.17 27.32
CA ASP A 402 -7.43 1.36 28.59
C ASP A 402 -8.27 0.91 29.79
N ASP A 403 -9.58 1.21 29.80
CA ASP A 403 -10.53 0.69 30.80
C ASP A 403 -10.46 -0.85 30.92
N ARG A 404 -10.30 -1.57 29.80
CA ARG A 404 -10.24 -3.05 29.80
C ARG A 404 -8.92 -3.58 30.33
N ARG A 405 -7.81 -2.89 30.02
CA ARG A 405 -6.50 -3.25 30.55
C ARG A 405 -6.51 -3.17 32.08
N LEU A 406 -7.27 -2.23 32.63
CA LEU A 406 -7.47 -2.04 34.06
C LEU A 406 -8.50 -3.03 34.67
N ASP A 407 -9.61 -3.31 33.98
CA ASP A 407 -10.68 -4.21 34.47
C ASP A 407 -11.03 -5.34 33.48
N ARG A 408 -10.30 -6.47 33.61
CA ARG A 408 -10.47 -7.70 32.79
C ARG A 408 -11.86 -8.35 32.92
N ARG A 409 -12.75 -7.86 33.79
CA ARG A 409 -14.07 -8.49 34.06
C ARG A 409 -15.18 -7.96 33.15
N GLN A 410 -14.99 -6.83 32.47
CA GLN A 410 -15.99 -6.29 31.55
C GLN A 410 -15.73 -6.77 30.12
N GLY A 411 -16.53 -7.75 29.67
CA GLY A 411 -16.52 -8.25 28.29
C GLY A 411 -17.07 -7.24 27.27
N ARG A 412 -16.44 -6.06 27.15
CA ARG A 412 -16.74 -5.11 26.08
C ARG A 412 -16.19 -5.64 24.73
N PRO A 413 -16.86 -5.41 23.60
CA PRO A 413 -16.49 -5.99 22.29
C PRO A 413 -15.09 -5.54 21.82
N GLU A 414 -14.22 -6.46 21.38
CA GLU A 414 -12.91 -6.14 20.79
C GLU A 414 -12.98 -5.04 19.73
N ARG A 415 -11.98 -4.16 19.72
CA ARG A 415 -11.86 -3.09 18.73
C ARG A 415 -11.43 -3.70 17.39
N ASN A 416 -12.11 -3.33 16.30
CA ASN A 416 -11.66 -3.69 14.96
C ASN A 416 -10.51 -2.77 14.53
N HIS A 417 -9.27 -3.20 14.73
CA HIS A 417 -8.06 -2.44 14.35
C HIS A 417 -7.99 -2.13 12.85
N GLU A 418 -8.55 -2.98 11.99
CA GLU A 418 -8.59 -2.70 10.56
C GLU A 418 -9.55 -1.56 10.23
N THR A 419 -10.74 -1.57 10.85
CA THR A 419 -11.70 -0.47 10.70
C THR A 419 -11.15 0.83 11.27
N GLU A 420 -10.50 0.79 12.43
CA GLU A 420 -9.77 1.94 12.97
C GLU A 420 -8.78 2.50 11.95
N SER A 421 -7.87 1.66 11.44
CA SER A 421 -6.83 2.10 10.51
C SER A 421 -7.45 2.76 9.27
N ALA A 422 -8.48 2.15 8.68
CA ALA A 422 -9.16 2.71 7.51
C ALA A 422 -9.86 4.04 7.80
N LEU A 423 -10.44 4.21 8.99
CA LEU A 423 -11.07 5.47 9.41
C LEU A 423 -10.03 6.56 9.69
N THR A 424 -8.89 6.18 10.29
CA THR A 424 -7.76 7.08 10.53
C THR A 424 -7.19 7.60 9.21
N ASP A 425 -6.95 6.73 8.22
CA ASP A 425 -6.49 7.14 6.89
C ASP A 425 -7.44 8.16 6.23
N LEU A 426 -8.76 7.94 6.36
CA LEU A 426 -9.78 8.86 5.83
C LEU A 426 -9.76 10.21 6.56
N LEU A 427 -9.57 10.20 7.88
CA LEU A 427 -9.51 11.42 8.70
C LEU A 427 -8.30 12.27 8.32
N GLU A 428 -7.13 11.66 8.19
CA GLU A 428 -5.88 12.34 7.84
C GLU A 428 -5.96 13.02 6.48
N ASP A 429 -6.47 12.29 5.47
CA ASP A 429 -6.70 12.84 4.13
C ASP A 429 -7.73 13.99 4.14
N PHE A 430 -8.78 13.89 4.96
CA PHE A 430 -9.81 14.91 5.06
C PHE A 430 -9.33 16.19 5.75
N LEU A 431 -8.54 16.07 6.82
CA LEU A 431 -8.01 17.22 7.59
C LEU A 431 -7.17 18.18 6.73
N LEU A 432 -6.46 17.65 5.72
CA LEU A 432 -5.67 18.46 4.80
C LEU A 432 -6.49 19.09 3.66
N ARG A 433 -7.77 18.75 3.52
CA ARG A 433 -8.64 19.22 2.41
C ARG A 433 -9.76 20.17 2.83
N ILE A 434 -10.04 20.30 4.12
CA ILE A 434 -11.06 21.22 4.67
C ILE A 434 -10.47 22.57 5.09
N PRO A 435 -11.31 23.62 5.30
CA PRO A 435 -10.85 24.90 5.83
C PRO A 435 -10.09 24.74 7.15
N THR A 436 -9.03 25.54 7.35
CA THR A 436 -8.12 25.43 8.50
C THR A 436 -8.84 25.48 9.85
N GLU A 437 -9.81 26.37 10.01
CA GLU A 437 -10.60 26.48 11.25
C GLU A 437 -11.39 25.20 11.55
N ASP A 438 -12.00 24.59 10.53
CA ASP A 438 -12.74 23.35 10.66
C ASP A 438 -11.80 22.16 10.93
N ALA A 439 -10.60 22.15 10.33
CA ALA A 439 -9.59 21.13 10.60
C ALA A 439 -9.08 21.19 12.05
N ILE A 440 -8.78 22.38 12.55
CA ILE A 440 -8.38 22.59 13.95
C ILE A 440 -9.52 22.15 14.89
N ARG A 441 -10.78 22.50 14.59
CA ARG A 441 -11.93 22.03 15.38
C ARG A 441 -12.06 20.51 15.35
N THR A 442 -11.92 19.90 14.18
CA THR A 442 -12.08 18.45 13.97
C THR A 442 -11.00 17.65 14.68
N VAL A 443 -9.73 18.09 14.63
CA VAL A 443 -8.60 17.37 15.25
C VAL A 443 -8.53 17.59 16.76
N LYS A 444 -9.16 18.64 17.30
CA LYS A 444 -9.08 19.01 18.71
C LYS A 444 -9.28 17.85 19.71
N PRO A 445 -10.28 16.95 19.57
CA PRO A 445 -10.45 15.85 20.51
C PRO A 445 -9.23 14.92 20.58
N ILE A 446 -8.51 14.76 19.47
CA ILE A 446 -7.29 13.95 19.37
C ILE A 446 -6.12 14.68 20.03
N ILE A 447 -5.99 16.00 19.83
CA ILE A 447 -4.97 16.82 20.49
C ILE A 447 -5.16 16.79 22.02
N ASP A 448 -6.40 16.95 22.49
CA ASP A 448 -6.76 16.88 23.91
C ASP A 448 -6.54 15.48 24.52
N ALA A 449 -6.26 14.47 23.69
CA ALA A 449 -5.95 13.10 24.09
C ALA A 449 -4.43 12.79 24.13
N ILE A 450 -3.54 13.69 23.71
CA ILE A 450 -2.07 13.46 23.65
C ILE A 450 -1.48 12.99 24.98
N ASP A 451 -1.98 13.53 26.10
CA ASP A 451 -1.48 13.18 27.43
C ASP A 451 -1.84 11.74 27.83
N ARG A 452 -3.04 11.28 27.45
CA ARG A 452 -3.57 9.95 27.78
C ARG A 452 -3.13 8.88 26.78
N HIS A 453 -3.16 9.22 25.49
CA HIS A 453 -3.02 8.30 24.36
C HIS A 453 -1.88 8.70 23.39
N PRO A 454 -0.65 8.98 23.87
CA PRO A 454 0.43 9.46 23.00
C PRO A 454 0.81 8.46 21.88
N ARG A 455 0.62 7.16 22.11
CA ARG A 455 0.97 6.11 21.14
C ARG A 455 -0.03 6.03 19.99
N GLU A 456 -1.28 6.33 20.24
CA GLU A 456 -2.36 6.32 19.26
C GLU A 456 -2.34 7.63 18.46
N VAL A 457 -2.18 8.76 19.16
CA VAL A 457 -2.10 10.08 18.53
C VAL A 457 -0.91 10.20 17.58
N ARG A 458 0.23 9.57 17.89
CA ARG A 458 1.41 9.59 16.99
C ARG A 458 1.08 9.03 15.61
N TRP A 459 0.20 8.02 15.51
CA TRP A 459 -0.09 7.37 14.23
C TRP A 459 -0.83 8.33 13.31
N ILE A 460 -1.73 9.15 13.87
CA ILE A 460 -2.42 10.21 13.14
C ILE A 460 -1.44 11.26 12.62
N LEU A 461 -0.46 11.66 13.44
CA LEU A 461 0.56 12.61 13.00
C LEU A 461 1.46 12.01 11.90
N ILE A 462 1.87 10.75 12.03
CA ILE A 462 2.64 10.03 11.01
C ILE A 462 1.84 9.94 9.70
N GLY A 463 0.55 9.67 9.78
CA GLY A 463 -0.31 9.61 8.60
C GLY A 463 -0.50 10.97 7.94
N LEU A 464 -0.66 12.05 8.71
CA LEU A 464 -0.65 13.43 8.18
C LEU A 464 0.66 13.76 7.43
N ILE A 465 1.82 13.34 7.95
CA ILE A 465 3.11 13.48 7.25
C ILE A 465 3.08 12.70 5.92
N GLY A 466 2.54 11.48 5.94
CA GLY A 466 2.41 10.64 4.74
C GLY A 466 1.39 11.15 3.71
N VAL A 467 0.36 11.88 4.13
CA VAL A 467 -0.55 12.56 3.19
C VAL A 467 0.13 13.80 2.60
N GLU A 468 0.77 14.63 3.42
CA GLU A 468 1.53 15.81 2.94
C GLU A 468 2.61 15.44 1.93
N ASP A 469 3.34 14.34 2.15
CA ASP A 469 4.37 13.87 1.22
C ASP A 469 3.81 13.44 -0.14
N ARG A 470 2.59 12.89 -0.16
CA ARG A 470 1.90 12.44 -1.39
C ARG A 470 1.12 13.55 -2.09
N GLN A 471 0.50 14.44 -1.31
CA GLN A 471 -0.43 15.49 -1.77
C GLN A 471 -0.17 16.77 -0.97
N PRO A 472 0.80 17.61 -1.38
CA PRO A 472 1.24 18.74 -0.58
C PRO A 472 0.15 19.80 -0.38
N ASN A 473 -0.18 20.07 0.88
CA ASN A 473 -0.89 21.25 1.35
C ASN A 473 -0.14 21.81 2.57
N THR A 474 1.10 22.24 2.31
CA THR A 474 2.09 22.59 3.33
C THR A 474 1.59 23.60 4.37
N PRO A 475 0.92 24.71 4.01
CA PRO A 475 0.41 25.65 5.02
C PRO A 475 -0.61 25.04 5.98
N GLN A 476 -1.50 24.18 5.46
CA GLN A 476 -2.50 23.48 6.26
C GLN A 476 -1.84 22.44 7.17
N PHE A 477 -0.88 21.67 6.64
CA PHE A 477 -0.11 20.69 7.41
C PHE A 477 0.57 21.36 8.61
N TRP A 478 1.29 22.46 8.41
CA TRP A 478 1.97 23.15 9.52
C TRP A 478 1.01 23.78 10.51
N SER A 479 -0.13 24.31 10.06
CA SER A 479 -1.18 24.81 10.95
C SER A 479 -1.72 23.71 11.89
N LEU A 480 -1.85 22.49 11.38
CA LEU A 480 -2.24 21.33 12.18
C LEU A 480 -1.09 20.84 13.07
N TRP A 481 0.13 20.73 12.52
CA TRP A 481 1.33 20.32 13.25
C TRP A 481 1.57 21.21 14.48
N GLU A 482 1.35 22.52 14.37
CA GLU A 482 1.43 23.44 15.51
C GLU A 482 0.45 23.10 16.64
N GLN A 483 -0.75 22.59 16.32
CA GLN A 483 -1.69 22.12 17.35
C GLN A 483 -1.15 20.89 18.08
N PHE A 484 -0.52 19.96 17.36
CA PHE A 484 0.15 18.81 17.99
C PHE A 484 1.35 19.25 18.82
N ALA A 485 2.17 20.17 18.32
CA ALA A 485 3.32 20.72 19.03
C ALA A 485 2.89 21.39 20.35
N ALA A 486 1.84 22.21 20.31
CA ALA A 486 1.28 22.85 21.50
C ALA A 486 0.68 21.83 22.49
N GLY A 487 0.06 20.76 21.99
CA GLY A 487 -0.44 19.66 22.82
C GLY A 487 0.69 18.88 23.49
N VAL A 488 1.77 18.58 22.75
CA VAL A 488 2.98 17.95 23.29
C VAL A 488 3.60 18.83 24.37
N GLN A 489 3.81 20.12 24.13
CA GLN A 489 4.38 21.04 25.13
C GLN A 489 3.62 21.09 26.47
N ARG A 490 2.34 20.70 26.50
CA ARG A 490 1.51 20.65 27.72
C ARG A 490 1.45 19.27 28.37
N ALA A 491 2.06 18.25 27.76
CA ALA A 491 1.97 16.88 28.23
C ALA A 491 2.68 16.66 29.57
N THR A 492 2.03 15.92 30.47
CA THR A 492 2.51 15.66 31.83
C THR A 492 3.57 14.56 31.88
N TRP A 493 3.57 13.64 30.89
CA TRP A 493 4.52 12.54 30.80
C TRP A 493 5.97 12.98 30.51
N PHE A 494 6.23 14.27 30.25
CA PHE A 494 7.58 14.79 30.04
C PHE A 494 8.52 14.57 31.23
N ALA A 495 7.98 14.58 32.46
CA ALA A 495 8.77 14.35 33.66
C ALA A 495 9.48 12.97 33.68
N GLN A 496 8.96 12.01 32.92
CA GLN A 496 9.46 10.63 32.84
C GLN A 496 9.90 10.27 31.42
N ILE A 497 10.15 11.27 30.56
CA ILE A 497 10.39 11.01 29.13
C ILE A 497 11.64 10.17 28.89
N ASP A 498 12.69 10.35 29.69
CA ASP A 498 13.95 9.63 29.57
C ASP A 498 13.93 8.21 30.17
N ASP A 499 12.82 7.80 30.81
CA ASP A 499 12.65 6.45 31.34
C ASP A 499 12.50 5.41 30.23
N GLU A 500 12.93 4.17 30.50
CA GLU A 500 12.93 3.06 29.53
C GLU A 500 11.54 2.75 28.94
N TYR A 501 10.48 3.01 29.71
CA TYR A 501 9.09 2.70 29.34
C TYR A 501 8.23 3.96 29.14
N SER A 502 8.83 5.10 28.79
CA SER A 502 8.09 6.35 28.64
C SER A 502 7.02 6.27 27.54
N SER A 503 5.78 6.63 27.89
CA SER A 503 4.62 6.58 27.00
C SER A 503 4.73 7.58 25.84
N GLY A 504 5.40 8.72 26.07
CA GLY A 504 5.53 9.82 25.11
C GLY A 504 6.70 9.74 24.13
N SER A 505 7.67 8.85 24.33
CA SER A 505 8.87 8.77 23.47
C SER A 505 8.55 8.65 21.98
N GLU A 506 7.58 7.81 21.64
CA GLU A 506 7.14 7.60 20.26
C GLU A 506 6.41 8.81 19.67
N MET A 507 5.71 9.60 20.51
CA MET A 507 5.08 10.85 20.11
C MET A 507 6.14 11.92 19.82
N ILE A 508 7.22 11.97 20.62
CA ILE A 508 8.36 12.84 20.36
C ILE A 508 9.02 12.52 19.02
N SER A 509 9.19 11.24 18.69
CA SER A 509 9.69 10.86 17.36
C SER A 509 8.78 11.36 16.23
N ALA A 510 7.46 11.21 16.37
CA ALA A 510 6.53 11.67 15.35
C ALA A 510 6.53 13.21 15.19
N ILE A 511 6.54 13.98 16.28
CA ILE A 511 6.51 15.46 16.21
C ILE A 511 7.79 16.04 15.62
N PHE A 512 8.96 15.40 15.85
CA PHE A 512 10.22 15.74 15.17
C PHE A 512 10.34 15.18 13.76
N LEU A 513 9.25 14.68 13.17
CA LEU A 513 9.21 14.15 11.80
C LEU A 513 10.16 12.96 11.60
N VAL A 514 10.47 12.21 12.66
CA VAL A 514 11.30 11.01 12.61
C VAL A 514 10.41 9.83 12.19
N THR A 515 10.28 9.66 10.88
CA THR A 515 9.50 8.59 10.25
C THR A 515 10.38 7.71 9.37
N TRP A 516 9.79 6.85 8.54
CA TRP A 516 10.49 5.90 7.66
C TRP A 516 11.11 6.57 6.43
N TRP A 517 12.00 7.53 6.64
CA TRP A 517 12.77 8.15 5.56
C TRP A 517 13.78 7.14 4.99
N LYS A 518 13.91 7.11 3.65
CA LYS A 518 14.96 6.31 3.00
C LYS A 518 16.33 6.85 3.42
N GLU A 519 17.32 5.98 3.54
CA GLU A 519 18.66 6.31 4.08
C GLU A 519 19.35 7.47 3.35
N LYS A 520 19.08 7.67 2.06
CA LYS A 520 19.68 8.74 1.23
C LYS A 520 18.90 10.06 1.21
N VAL A 521 17.71 10.12 1.82
CA VAL A 521 16.88 11.34 1.84
C VAL A 521 17.47 12.31 2.84
N ARG A 522 17.75 13.53 2.37
CA ARG A 522 18.37 14.62 3.16
C ARG A 522 17.53 15.89 3.28
N HIS A 523 16.46 15.96 2.50
CA HIS A 523 15.57 17.10 2.43
C HIS A 523 14.14 16.62 2.22
N TRP A 524 13.20 17.29 2.87
CA TRP A 524 11.78 17.13 2.62
C TRP A 524 11.21 18.47 2.18
N ARG A 525 10.59 18.52 1.00
CA ARG A 525 10.16 19.76 0.35
C ARG A 525 9.22 20.58 1.24
N SER A 526 8.36 19.94 2.02
CA SER A 526 7.41 20.61 2.92
C SER A 526 8.07 21.33 4.10
N LEU A 527 9.40 21.23 4.28
CA LEU A 527 10.15 22.05 5.24
C LEU A 527 10.54 23.43 4.71
N GLU A 528 10.45 23.68 3.41
CA GLU A 528 10.83 24.95 2.81
C GLU A 528 10.01 26.10 3.39
N GLY A 529 10.66 27.04 4.08
CA GLY A 529 9.99 28.14 4.78
C GLY A 529 9.37 27.78 6.14
N HIS A 530 9.44 26.51 6.55
CA HIS A 530 8.75 25.99 7.73
C HIS A 530 9.64 25.23 8.72
N ALA A 531 10.92 24.99 8.40
CA ALA A 531 11.87 24.34 9.31
C ALA A 531 11.95 25.03 10.69
N TRP A 532 11.67 26.33 10.76
CA TRP A 532 11.63 27.10 12.01
C TRP A 532 10.62 26.56 13.03
N HIS A 533 9.50 25.96 12.62
CA HIS A 533 8.54 25.35 13.54
C HIS A 533 9.18 24.23 14.38
N VAL A 534 9.99 23.38 13.73
CA VAL A 534 10.72 22.28 14.40
C VAL A 534 11.78 22.84 15.35
N HIS A 535 12.50 23.88 14.93
CA HIS A 535 13.52 24.53 15.74
C HIS A 535 12.92 25.20 16.98
N THR A 536 11.83 25.94 16.83
CA THR A 536 11.11 26.57 17.94
C THR A 536 10.51 25.54 18.89
N LEU A 537 10.04 24.40 18.38
CA LEU A 537 9.61 23.30 19.24
C LEU A 537 10.78 22.74 20.05
N PHE A 538 11.92 22.45 19.41
CA PHE A 538 13.11 21.93 20.09
C PHE A 538 13.53 22.82 21.26
N GLU A 539 13.62 24.13 21.02
CA GLU A 539 14.00 25.13 22.03
C GLU A 539 12.94 25.32 23.13
N GLY A 540 11.67 25.02 22.84
CA GLY A 540 10.59 25.11 23.80
C GLY A 540 10.41 23.87 24.68
N LEU A 541 11.07 22.76 24.37
CA LEU A 541 10.96 21.51 25.12
C LEU A 541 12.07 21.38 26.18
N PRO A 542 11.84 20.63 27.28
CA PRO A 542 12.89 20.42 28.28
C PRO A 542 14.14 19.73 27.72
N ALA A 543 15.31 20.02 28.30
CA ALA A 543 16.55 19.32 28.03
C ALA A 543 16.43 17.83 28.42
N SER A 544 16.36 16.95 27.43
CA SER A 544 16.15 15.51 27.57
C SER A 544 16.93 14.73 26.52
N SER A 545 17.34 13.51 26.86
CA SER A 545 18.02 12.61 25.92
C SER A 545 17.13 12.26 24.71
N ILE A 546 15.82 12.07 24.92
CA ILE A 546 14.86 11.73 23.86
C ILE A 546 14.66 12.90 22.90
N VAL A 547 14.53 14.12 23.44
CA VAL A 547 14.33 15.33 22.62
C VAL A 547 15.56 15.57 21.75
N LEU A 548 16.76 15.48 22.35
CA LEU A 548 18.02 15.62 21.61
C LEU A 548 18.18 14.55 20.52
N ASP A 549 17.97 13.27 20.84
CA ASP A 549 18.10 12.18 19.87
C ASP A 549 17.18 12.38 18.66
N ASN A 550 15.92 12.75 18.87
CA ASN A 550 14.97 12.95 17.78
C ASN A 550 15.27 14.19 16.95
N TYR A 551 15.72 15.29 17.57
CA TYR A 551 16.16 16.47 16.83
C TYR A 551 17.41 16.19 15.97
N LEU A 552 18.37 15.41 16.49
CA LEU A 552 19.54 14.99 15.71
C LEU A 552 19.16 14.05 14.56
N ARG A 553 18.19 13.14 14.75
CA ARG A 553 17.65 12.30 13.67
C ARG A 553 16.97 13.13 12.59
N PHE A 554 16.21 14.15 12.98
CA PHE A 554 15.62 15.12 12.06
C PHE A 554 16.71 15.77 11.21
N LEU A 555 17.75 16.34 11.84
CA LEU A 555 18.88 16.98 11.14
C LEU A 555 19.66 16.00 10.24
N TYR A 556 19.82 14.75 10.68
CA TYR A 556 20.54 13.70 9.94
C TYR A 556 19.82 13.28 8.65
N HIS A 557 18.49 13.18 8.72
CA HIS A 557 17.62 12.89 7.59
C HIS A 557 17.21 14.20 6.92
N ILE A 558 15.96 14.62 7.08
CA ILE A 558 15.32 15.65 6.24
C ILE A 558 15.71 17.10 6.58
N GLY A 559 16.34 17.33 7.73
CA GLY A 559 16.66 18.65 8.26
C GLY A 559 18.05 19.16 7.90
N GLU A 560 18.77 18.54 6.97
CA GLU A 560 20.17 18.87 6.67
C GLU A 560 20.37 20.34 6.27
N GLN A 561 19.37 20.97 5.64
CA GLN A 561 19.41 22.39 5.27
C GLN A 561 19.41 23.35 6.47
N SER A 562 19.12 22.86 7.68
CA SER A 562 19.23 23.66 8.91
C SER A 562 20.65 23.70 9.46
N LEU A 563 21.57 22.96 8.84
CA LEU A 563 22.99 23.00 9.18
C LEU A 563 23.71 24.03 8.30
N PRO A 564 24.68 24.77 8.87
CA PRO A 564 25.31 24.50 10.16
C PRO A 564 24.67 25.18 11.39
N GLU A 565 23.74 26.12 11.23
CA GLU A 565 23.18 26.94 12.32
C GLU A 565 22.53 26.11 13.44
N ALA A 566 21.93 24.96 13.13
CA ALA A 566 21.33 24.08 14.12
C ALA A 566 22.33 23.59 15.19
N PHE A 567 23.64 23.59 14.94
CA PHE A 567 24.63 23.26 15.98
C PHE A 567 24.62 24.22 17.17
N ILE A 568 24.29 25.50 16.94
CA ILE A 568 24.17 26.48 18.02
C ILE A 568 23.03 26.07 18.95
N ARG A 569 21.88 25.65 18.39
CA ARG A 569 20.72 25.19 19.15
C ARG A 569 21.04 23.93 19.94
N VAL A 570 21.72 22.95 19.31
CA VAL A 570 22.15 21.72 19.99
C VAL A 570 23.09 22.02 21.17
N ALA A 571 24.06 22.92 20.97
CA ALA A 571 24.99 23.31 22.03
C ALA A 571 24.27 23.99 23.20
N GLN A 572 23.37 24.92 22.93
CA GLN A 572 22.55 25.60 23.96
C GLN A 572 21.71 24.60 24.75
N HIS A 573 21.01 23.68 24.07
CA HIS A 573 20.16 22.68 24.73
C HIS A 573 20.94 21.74 25.65
N LEU A 574 22.16 21.36 25.24
CA LEU A 574 23.07 20.56 26.07
C LEU A 574 23.56 21.35 27.28
N GLN A 575 23.81 22.65 27.15
CA GLN A 575 24.22 23.52 28.27
C GLN A 575 23.10 23.73 29.30
N GLU A 576 21.83 23.67 28.88
CA GLU A 576 20.66 23.77 29.77
C GLU A 576 20.41 22.49 30.59
N GLY A 577 20.91 21.35 30.13
CA GLY A 577 20.73 20.04 30.78
C GLY A 577 22.01 19.46 31.39
N ASP A 578 22.02 18.13 31.56
CA ASP A 578 23.23 17.35 31.85
C ASP A 578 23.70 16.65 30.56
N PRO A 579 24.76 17.14 29.90
CA PRO A 579 25.28 16.56 28.67
C PRO A 579 25.57 15.06 28.76
N LYS A 580 26.03 14.55 29.91
CA LYS A 580 26.37 13.13 30.08
C LYS A 580 25.13 12.24 30.06
N GLN A 581 24.03 12.71 30.65
CA GLN A 581 22.75 12.00 30.59
C GLN A 581 22.10 12.10 29.22
N MET A 582 22.17 13.28 28.60
CA MET A 582 21.57 13.52 27.28
C MET A 582 22.27 12.73 26.17
N LEU A 583 23.59 12.51 26.28
CA LEU A 583 24.38 11.73 25.34
C LEU A 583 24.47 10.23 25.70
N LYS A 584 23.76 9.76 26.73
CA LYS A 584 23.81 8.36 27.21
C LYS A 584 23.39 7.34 26.14
N LYS A 585 22.55 7.73 25.18
CA LYS A 585 22.12 6.84 24.09
C LYS A 585 23.21 6.77 23.02
N SER A 586 23.73 5.57 22.76
CA SER A 586 24.82 5.33 21.81
C SER A 586 24.54 5.86 20.40
N ASN A 587 23.29 5.85 19.96
CA ASN A 587 22.89 6.39 18.66
C ASN A 587 23.02 7.93 18.59
N THR A 588 22.81 8.63 19.71
CA THR A 588 22.84 10.12 19.76
C THR A 588 24.26 10.65 19.53
N VAL A 589 25.25 10.02 20.17
CA VAL A 589 26.68 10.31 19.98
C VAL A 589 27.07 10.08 18.51
N PHE A 590 26.74 8.91 17.96
CA PHE A 590 27.03 8.58 16.56
C PHE A 590 26.41 9.57 15.57
N LEU A 591 25.14 9.95 15.77
CA LEU A 591 24.48 10.93 14.89
C LEU A 591 25.17 12.29 14.93
N LEU A 592 25.52 12.77 16.13
CA LEU A 592 26.21 14.05 16.30
C LEU A 592 27.61 14.03 15.65
N GLU A 593 28.36 12.94 15.81
CA GLU A 593 29.65 12.73 15.13
C GLU A 593 29.52 12.84 13.61
N VAL A 594 28.57 12.12 13.02
CA VAL A 594 28.38 12.12 11.56
C VAL A 594 27.96 13.50 11.05
N LEU A 595 27.07 14.19 11.77
CA LEU A 595 26.64 15.54 11.40
C LEU A 595 27.80 16.55 11.46
N LEU A 596 28.58 16.54 12.53
CA LEU A 596 29.78 17.38 12.67
C LEU A 596 30.80 17.06 11.59
N GLN A 597 31.05 15.78 11.30
CA GLN A 597 32.00 15.35 10.27
C GLN A 597 31.66 15.93 8.89
N ARG A 598 30.38 15.92 8.50
CA ARG A 598 29.92 16.49 7.22
C ARG A 598 30.26 17.97 7.10
N GLN A 599 30.13 18.74 8.19
CA GLN A 599 30.30 20.20 8.15
C GLN A 599 31.74 20.63 8.43
N VAL A 600 32.42 20.01 9.40
CA VAL A 600 33.82 20.30 9.75
C VAL A 600 34.74 20.04 8.57
N TYR A 601 34.56 18.92 7.86
CA TYR A 601 35.38 18.61 6.68
C TYR A 601 34.81 19.18 5.38
N GLY A 602 33.48 19.31 5.25
CA GLY A 602 32.86 19.81 4.03
C GLY A 602 32.96 21.32 3.86
N LYS A 603 32.82 22.10 4.94
CA LYS A 603 32.74 23.58 4.90
C LYS A 603 33.46 24.26 6.08
N PRO A 604 34.75 23.97 6.35
CA PRO A 604 35.46 24.47 7.53
C PRO A 604 35.54 25.99 7.62
N LEU A 605 35.61 26.70 6.49
CA LEU A 605 35.70 28.16 6.46
C LEU A 605 34.40 28.85 6.89
N GLU A 606 33.25 28.26 6.58
CA GLU A 606 31.94 28.79 6.98
C GLU A 606 31.80 28.74 8.49
N LEU A 607 32.12 27.58 9.09
CA LEU A 607 32.10 27.38 10.53
C LEU A 607 33.07 28.31 11.29
N LYS A 608 34.26 28.56 10.77
CA LYS A 608 35.29 29.39 11.44
C LYS A 608 35.03 30.90 11.35
N ARG A 609 34.22 31.35 10.38
CA ARG A 609 33.92 32.77 10.14
C ARG A 609 32.95 33.36 11.15
N GLN A 610 31.98 32.57 11.61
CA GLN A 610 30.98 33.00 12.59
C GLN A 610 31.42 32.57 14.00
N SER A 611 31.53 33.52 14.94
CA SER A 611 32.03 33.23 16.30
C SER A 611 31.14 32.24 17.04
N ASP A 612 29.84 32.50 17.06
CA ASP A 612 28.86 31.67 17.79
C ASP A 612 28.84 30.23 17.28
N LEU A 613 28.94 30.06 15.95
CA LEU A 613 28.97 28.74 15.33
C LEU A 613 30.28 28.00 15.62
N ARG A 614 31.42 28.72 15.59
CA ARG A 614 32.72 28.17 15.96
C ARG A 614 32.73 27.71 17.41
N GLU A 615 32.21 28.53 18.32
CA GLU A 615 32.12 28.22 19.75
C GLU A 615 31.21 27.02 20.01
N ALA A 616 30.05 26.96 19.37
CA ALA A 616 29.14 25.82 19.45
C ALA A 616 29.79 24.53 18.95
N VAL A 617 30.44 24.55 17.77
CA VAL A 617 31.12 23.37 17.21
C VAL A 617 32.27 22.91 18.10
N LEU A 618 33.08 23.82 18.65
CA LEU A 618 34.15 23.47 19.58
C LEU A 618 33.60 22.83 20.86
N PHE A 619 32.56 23.41 21.44
CA PHE A 619 31.89 22.87 22.62
C PHE A 619 31.37 21.44 22.38
N LEU A 620 30.71 21.20 21.24
CA LEU A 620 30.20 19.88 20.88
C LEU A 620 31.32 18.87 20.67
N LEU A 621 32.42 19.26 20.03
CA LEU A 621 33.59 18.39 19.83
C LEU A 621 34.30 18.08 21.16
N ASP A 622 34.44 19.05 22.05
CA ASP A 622 34.98 18.85 23.41
C ASP A 622 34.12 17.84 24.19
N LEU A 623 32.80 18.00 24.17
CA LEU A 623 31.87 17.06 24.82
C LEU A 623 31.97 15.65 24.26
N LEU A 624 32.10 15.50 22.94
CA LEU A 624 32.26 14.18 22.32
C LEU A 624 33.60 13.54 22.68
N VAL A 625 34.68 14.31 22.78
CA VAL A 625 35.98 13.82 23.26
C VAL A 625 35.90 13.34 24.70
N GLU A 626 35.18 14.07 25.56
CA GLU A 626 34.92 13.65 26.95
C GLU A 626 34.05 12.38 27.04
N ASN A 627 33.32 12.04 25.98
CA ASN A 627 32.56 10.79 25.82
C ASN A 627 33.33 9.74 24.97
N ASP A 628 34.66 9.80 24.97
CA ASP A 628 35.57 8.84 24.33
C ASP A 628 35.45 8.73 22.79
N SER A 629 34.95 9.78 22.11
CA SER A 629 34.89 9.81 20.65
C SER A 629 36.25 10.09 20.00
N SER A 630 36.86 9.02 19.45
CA SER A 630 38.09 9.15 18.66
C SER A 630 37.93 9.98 17.38
N ALA A 631 36.72 9.99 16.79
CA ALA A 631 36.41 10.79 15.61
C ALA A 631 36.37 12.28 15.95
N ALA A 632 35.72 12.65 17.07
CA ALA A 632 35.68 14.03 17.54
C ALA A 632 37.06 14.59 17.88
N PHE A 633 37.94 13.76 18.47
CA PHE A 633 39.32 14.17 18.76
C PHE A 633 40.07 14.63 17.50
N ARG A 634 39.95 13.84 16.41
CA ARG A 634 40.56 14.19 15.11
C ARG A 634 39.93 15.44 14.51
N MET A 635 38.60 15.49 14.47
CA MET A 635 37.86 16.66 13.95
C MET A 635 38.24 17.94 14.69
N ARG A 636 38.41 17.87 16.00
CA ARG A 636 38.80 19.01 16.83
C ARG A 636 40.20 19.51 16.50
N ASP A 637 41.18 18.61 16.37
CA ASP A 637 42.56 18.97 16.04
C ASP A 637 42.63 19.66 14.65
N ASP A 638 41.93 19.09 13.67
CA ASP A 638 41.79 19.66 12.32
C ASP A 638 41.05 21.02 12.34
N PHE A 639 40.01 21.14 13.17
CA PHE A 639 39.19 22.35 13.25
C PHE A 639 39.91 23.51 13.95
N VAL A 640 40.71 23.26 14.99
CA VAL A 640 41.49 24.30 15.67
C VAL A 640 42.70 24.74 14.83
N THR A 641 43.21 23.87 13.97
CA THR A 641 44.33 24.20 13.06
C THR A 641 43.93 25.35 12.12
N PRO A 642 44.72 26.46 12.05
CA PRO A 642 44.45 27.57 11.14
C PRO A 642 44.39 27.08 9.69
N VAL A 643 43.38 27.49 8.94
CA VAL A 643 43.36 27.20 7.49
C VAL A 643 44.47 28.03 6.85
N SER A 644 45.50 27.38 6.32
CA SER A 644 46.53 28.06 5.52
C SER A 644 45.84 28.71 4.32
N ILE A 645 45.80 30.04 4.31
CA ILE A 645 45.31 30.81 3.18
C ILE A 645 46.34 30.63 2.06
N ALA A 646 45.97 29.91 1.00
CA ALA A 646 46.67 29.90 -0.28
C ALA A 646 45.95 30.84 -1.24
#